data_AF-A0A8T5P5T4-F1
#
_entry.id   AF-A0A8T5P5T4-F1
#
_cell.length_a   1.000
_cell.length_b   1.000
_cell.length_c   1.000
_cell.angle_alpha   90.00
_cell.angle_beta   90.00
_cell.angle_gamma   90.00
#
_symmetry.space_group_name_H-M   'P 1'
#
loop_
_entity.id
_entity.type
_entity.pdbx_description
1 polymer ?
#
loop_
_entity_poly.entity_id
_entity_poly.type
_entity_poly.pdbx_seq_one_letter_code
_entity_poly.pdbx_strand_id
1 'polypeptide(L)'
;MLMESRTGMAGLAIILAFAFMAIFAPFIAPYSVDFIAPADDMFSVDRIVLQYPVKDGYYSMVVGPTTPSESSMGGGIWFILANQDGTIEMDFGIKTALDPFEEGNMSISLDIADYGLELPLSEVLYLTPARGYNSTSTETSTFGERVESGLLTFVANTTFVIFDPFTETVLHQEDAGFIPKWVVQDTTSAGNMLNPPSQRKITENLWFTRLEGPFRYVTLANESKFVTYKFEYCWNIRGIGPVQNLVEMDIPITQKPLNYKFDNVKYAANTTGIYIPSTNGTLYYFNGTTNGTAAKIIQFNISSEPVEFTGPMGYHRTMDTTPKLYIPTAVDYAYSVKIYDLNADALLGEFQGNGGLVKIAPSPTTSDSIYIAVHGYADGIPTNTTVFKSSGSGVLDSSFLGEMDTVARSIFVVEQASLLYAIDTNGVVHVGQTIITVTTPYVNRGMKELFYTGSPDSQLEYFGSFGGTKYSTTMTSEEMRNLFFNPETCTMDIFQSIGTSLGALPPGTYASGNRYILGTDNVGHDILTHLIYGSRVALFVGLTAAFFSVVVGTLIGLISGYYGGRIDMILMRITDIALTIPFLPIVLIWTQISGQSIWNIVIILALLGWPGITRVVRAQTLSLKERSFVDAARVSGSSDTKIILKHIAPNVLPFSFLYMTLFVAGAILTEAALSYLALGDPKVISWGNMLSTIQTSGHSLIAPWWMLPPGLAITILSLGFYLLGRGMDEIINPRLRRR
;
A
#
# COMPACT_ATOMS: atom_id res chain seq x y z
N MET A 1 43.10 -11.15 38.74
CA MET A 1 42.87 -12.55 38.36
C MET A 1 42.66 -12.70 36.85
N LEU A 2 41.61 -12.12 36.25
CA LEU A 2 41.41 -12.16 34.77
C LEU A 2 42.49 -11.44 33.95
N MET A 3 43.15 -10.41 34.50
CA MET A 3 44.29 -9.72 33.86
C MET A 3 45.50 -10.64 33.55
N GLU A 4 45.55 -11.84 34.12
CA GLU A 4 46.63 -12.80 33.86
C GLU A 4 46.41 -13.65 32.59
N SER A 5 45.19 -13.71 32.04
CA SER A 5 44.88 -14.47 30.82
C SER A 5 44.60 -13.50 29.66
N ARG A 6 45.39 -13.60 28.59
CA ARG A 6 45.22 -12.77 27.37
C ARG A 6 43.89 -13.07 26.67
N THR A 7 43.45 -14.33 26.67
CA THR A 7 42.18 -14.76 26.07
C THR A 7 40.99 -14.26 26.88
N GLY A 8 41.04 -14.37 28.21
CA GLY A 8 40.02 -13.83 29.10
C GLY A 8 39.85 -12.31 29.00
N MET A 9 40.96 -11.56 28.92
CA MET A 9 40.93 -10.11 28.72
C MET A 9 40.31 -9.70 27.39
N ALA A 10 40.61 -10.41 26.30
CA ALA A 10 40.00 -10.16 25.00
C ALA A 10 38.48 -10.40 25.03
N GLY A 11 38.05 -11.52 25.64
CA GLY A 11 36.62 -11.82 25.82
C GLY A 11 35.90 -10.76 26.67
N LEU A 12 36.51 -10.34 27.78
CA LEU A 12 35.97 -9.29 28.64
C LEU A 12 35.82 -7.95 27.90
N ALA A 13 36.82 -7.55 27.10
CA ALA A 13 36.77 -6.32 26.33
C ALA A 13 35.59 -6.30 25.33
N ILE A 14 35.35 -7.42 24.66
CA ILE A 14 34.20 -7.59 23.75
C ILE A 14 32.88 -7.43 24.52
N ILE A 15 32.72 -8.15 25.63
CA ILE A 15 31.49 -8.09 26.43
C ILE A 15 31.25 -6.68 26.95
N LEU A 16 32.29 -5.99 27.43
CA LEU A 16 32.19 -4.62 27.91
C LEU A 16 31.81 -3.63 26.79
N ALA A 17 32.30 -3.83 25.57
CA ALA A 17 31.91 -3.01 24.42
C ALA A 17 30.40 -3.17 24.11
N PHE A 18 29.88 -4.40 24.10
CA PHE A 18 28.44 -4.64 23.91
C PHE A 18 27.60 -4.18 25.10
N ALA A 19 28.10 -4.31 26.33
CA ALA A 19 27.43 -3.80 27.51
C ALA A 19 27.35 -2.26 27.48
N PHE A 20 28.42 -1.60 27.05
CA PHE A 20 28.43 -0.16 26.81
C PHE A 20 27.39 0.22 25.74
N MET A 21 27.40 -0.47 24.60
CA MET A 21 26.43 -0.29 23.52
C MET A 21 24.98 -0.45 24.02
N ALA A 22 24.70 -1.47 24.82
CA ALA A 22 23.37 -1.71 25.38
C ALA A 22 22.96 -0.63 26.38
N ILE A 23 23.82 -0.25 27.33
CA ILE A 23 23.49 0.75 28.36
C ILE A 23 23.27 2.11 27.70
N PHE A 24 24.18 2.52 26.81
CA PHE A 24 24.18 3.85 26.21
C PHE A 24 23.39 3.96 24.90
N ALA A 25 22.68 2.90 24.48
CA ALA A 25 21.85 2.88 23.27
C ALA A 25 21.03 4.17 23.00
N PRO A 26 20.33 4.79 23.97
CA PRO A 26 19.51 5.98 23.74
C PRO A 26 20.32 7.24 23.45
N PHE A 27 21.62 7.21 23.74
CA PHE A 27 22.53 8.34 23.54
C PHE A 27 23.44 8.15 22.32
N ILE A 28 23.72 6.89 21.93
CA ILE A 28 24.64 6.59 20.82
C ILE A 28 23.92 6.18 19.53
N ALA A 29 22.64 5.80 19.60
CA ALA A 29 21.86 5.53 18.41
C ALA A 29 21.65 6.84 17.61
N PRO A 30 21.85 6.82 16.28
CA PRO A 30 21.69 8.01 15.46
C PRO A 30 20.23 8.50 15.40
N TYR A 31 19.26 7.60 15.54
CA TYR A 31 17.83 7.89 15.49
C TYR A 31 17.06 7.27 16.66
N SER A 32 15.79 7.64 16.81
CA SER A 32 14.89 7.00 17.77
C SER A 32 14.57 5.56 17.37
N VAL A 33 14.15 4.73 18.33
CA VAL A 33 13.80 3.33 18.09
C VAL A 33 12.69 3.18 17.05
N ASP A 34 11.69 4.05 17.11
CA ASP A 34 10.54 4.04 16.20
C ASP A 34 10.77 4.93 14.96
N PHE A 35 12.02 5.31 14.69
CA PHE A 35 12.34 6.12 13.52
C PHE A 35 12.12 5.33 12.24
N ILE A 36 11.40 5.95 11.31
CA ILE A 36 11.18 5.46 9.96
C ILE A 36 11.69 6.53 9.01
N ALA A 37 12.52 6.14 8.05
CA ALA A 37 13.01 7.02 7.00
C ALA A 37 11.84 7.76 6.32
N PRO A 38 11.96 9.07 6.06
CA PRO A 38 10.92 9.84 5.39
C PRO A 38 10.68 9.32 3.98
N ALA A 39 9.47 9.54 3.47
CA ALA A 39 9.09 9.11 2.12
C ALA A 39 10.05 9.66 1.05
N ASP A 40 10.54 10.89 1.21
CA ASP A 40 11.54 11.52 0.34
C ASP A 40 12.83 10.70 0.15
N ASP A 41 13.23 9.90 1.14
CA ASP A 41 14.42 9.04 1.03
C ASP A 41 14.10 7.68 0.40
N MET A 42 12.86 7.23 0.57
CA MET A 42 12.40 5.89 0.19
C MET A 42 11.79 5.87 -1.21
N PHE A 43 11.32 6.99 -1.75
CA PHE A 43 10.68 7.07 -3.06
C PHE A 43 11.45 8.02 -3.98
N SER A 44 11.72 7.57 -5.21
CA SER A 44 12.15 8.47 -6.29
C SER A 44 10.90 9.07 -6.96
N VAL A 45 10.73 10.39 -6.84
CA VAL A 45 9.65 11.11 -7.53
C VAL A 45 10.26 11.93 -8.67
N ASP A 46 10.08 11.48 -9.89
CA ASP A 46 10.43 12.26 -11.09
C ASP A 46 9.21 13.12 -11.46
N ARG A 47 9.38 14.45 -11.44
CA ARG A 47 8.36 15.43 -11.83
C ARG A 47 8.72 16.04 -13.17
N ILE A 48 7.80 15.96 -14.12
CA ILE A 48 7.89 16.66 -15.40
C ILE A 48 6.80 17.73 -15.39
N VAL A 49 7.20 19.01 -15.43
CA VAL A 49 6.31 20.17 -15.46
C VAL A 49 6.22 20.66 -16.90
N LEU A 50 5.00 20.75 -17.43
CA LEU A 50 4.70 21.24 -18.77
C LEU A 50 3.82 22.46 -18.66
N GLN A 51 4.23 23.54 -19.30
CA GLN A 51 3.48 24.79 -19.29
C GLN A 51 2.77 24.95 -20.62
N TYR A 52 1.44 25.03 -20.59
CA TYR A 52 0.65 25.35 -21.77
C TYR A 52 0.42 26.87 -21.85
N PRO A 53 0.64 27.50 -23.01
CA PRO A 53 0.39 28.92 -23.17
C PRO A 53 -1.11 29.19 -23.14
N VAL A 54 -1.54 29.97 -22.15
CA VAL A 54 -2.95 30.29 -21.96
C VAL A 54 -3.40 31.48 -22.83
N LYS A 55 -4.27 31.22 -23.81
CA LYS A 55 -5.27 32.15 -24.37
C LYS A 55 -6.65 32.07 -23.67
N ASP A 56 -6.97 33.06 -22.84
CA ASP A 56 -8.30 33.42 -22.29
C ASP A 56 -9.32 32.29 -22.06
N GLY A 57 -9.25 31.62 -20.91
CA GLY A 57 -10.28 30.70 -20.40
C GLY A 57 -10.32 29.33 -21.09
N TYR A 58 -10.37 28.25 -20.30
CA TYR A 58 -10.32 26.85 -20.78
C TYR A 58 -11.54 26.07 -20.34
N TYR A 59 -11.82 25.00 -21.09
CA TYR A 59 -12.59 23.86 -20.59
C TYR A 59 -11.67 22.83 -19.91
N SER A 60 -12.27 21.86 -19.22
CA SER A 60 -11.58 20.68 -18.70
C SER A 60 -10.75 20.04 -19.80
N MET A 61 -9.48 19.77 -19.51
CA MET A 61 -8.60 19.09 -20.44
C MET A 61 -9.14 17.69 -20.74
N VAL A 62 -9.06 17.30 -22.00
CA VAL A 62 -9.51 15.99 -22.45
C VAL A 62 -8.29 15.15 -22.77
N VAL A 63 -8.24 13.93 -22.24
CA VAL A 63 -7.14 13.01 -22.50
C VAL A 63 -7.71 11.75 -23.17
N GLY A 64 -7.12 11.37 -24.30
CA GLY A 64 -7.63 10.30 -25.16
C GLY A 64 -6.56 9.29 -25.56
N PRO A 65 -6.76 7.97 -25.39
CA PRO A 65 -5.79 6.98 -25.85
C PRO A 65 -5.81 6.83 -27.38
N THR A 66 -4.68 6.50 -28.00
CA THR A 66 -4.70 5.92 -29.36
C THR A 66 -4.91 4.41 -29.26
N THR A 67 -5.86 3.84 -30.01
CA THR A 67 -6.02 2.38 -30.10
C THR A 67 -4.92 1.76 -30.96
N PRO A 68 -4.05 0.89 -30.43
CA PRO A 68 -3.26 0.01 -31.28
C PRO A 68 -4.13 -1.19 -31.69
N SER A 69 -4.10 -1.53 -32.98
CA SER A 69 -4.78 -2.71 -33.52
C SER A 69 -4.03 -4.03 -33.21
N GLU A 70 -2.76 -3.97 -32.78
CA GLU A 70 -1.92 -5.13 -32.45
C GLU A 70 -1.04 -4.90 -31.22
N SER A 71 -0.70 -5.96 -30.49
CA SER A 71 0.18 -5.93 -29.30
C SER A 71 1.65 -5.58 -29.60
N SER A 72 2.03 -5.54 -30.87
CA SER A 72 3.40 -5.29 -31.36
C SER A 72 3.70 -3.80 -31.58
N MET A 73 2.67 -2.96 -31.73
CA MET A 73 2.79 -1.55 -32.15
C MET A 73 2.37 -0.65 -30.98
N GLY A 74 3.32 0.07 -30.38
CA GLY A 74 3.09 0.86 -29.18
C GLY A 74 2.08 1.98 -29.41
N GLY A 75 1.10 2.12 -28.51
CA GLY A 75 0.16 3.26 -28.50
C GLY A 75 0.72 4.45 -27.71
N GLY A 76 0.16 5.63 -27.95
CA GLY A 76 0.40 6.88 -27.21
C GLY A 76 -0.91 7.51 -26.71
N ILE A 77 -0.82 8.76 -26.23
CA ILE A 77 -1.94 9.50 -25.62
C ILE A 77 -2.01 10.89 -26.24
N TRP A 78 -3.23 11.29 -26.58
CA TRP A 78 -3.58 12.65 -26.98
C TRP A 78 -3.92 13.49 -25.76
N PHE A 79 -3.26 14.64 -25.65
CA PHE A 79 -3.63 15.73 -24.75
C PHE A 79 -4.40 16.76 -25.57
N ILE A 80 -5.63 17.06 -25.18
CA ILE A 80 -6.52 17.92 -25.94
C ILE A 80 -6.99 19.06 -25.04
N LEU A 81 -6.69 20.28 -25.46
CA LEU A 81 -7.03 21.50 -24.77
C LEU A 81 -7.99 22.31 -25.64
N ALA A 82 -9.10 22.75 -25.05
CA ALA A 82 -10.11 23.54 -25.73
C ALA A 82 -10.29 24.87 -25.01
N ASN A 83 -10.14 25.94 -25.78
CA ASN A 83 -10.16 27.31 -25.30
C ASN A 83 -11.53 27.94 -25.54
N GLN A 84 -11.94 28.84 -24.65
CA GLN A 84 -13.22 29.54 -24.79
C GLN A 84 -13.25 30.50 -25.98
N ASP A 85 -12.08 30.85 -26.53
CA ASP A 85 -11.92 31.63 -27.77
C ASP A 85 -12.21 30.81 -29.05
N GLY A 86 -12.42 29.50 -28.95
CA GLY A 86 -12.73 28.62 -30.08
C GLY A 86 -11.53 27.84 -30.61
N THR A 87 -10.36 27.96 -30.01
CA THR A 87 -9.18 27.19 -30.40
C THR A 87 -9.11 25.84 -29.68
N ILE A 88 -8.79 24.77 -30.41
CA ILE A 88 -8.59 23.41 -29.90
C ILE A 88 -7.18 22.96 -30.27
N GLU A 89 -6.37 22.62 -29.27
CA GLU A 89 -5.00 22.12 -29.43
C GLU A 89 -4.93 20.65 -29.03
N MET A 90 -4.28 19.82 -29.84
CA MET A 90 -4.11 18.39 -29.62
C MET A 90 -2.63 18.01 -29.75
N ASP A 91 -2.04 17.48 -28.69
CA ASP A 91 -0.64 17.03 -28.67
C ASP A 91 -0.52 15.52 -28.43
N PHE A 92 0.43 14.87 -29.10
CA PHE A 92 0.66 13.43 -29.02
C PHE A 92 2.09 13.06 -28.63
N GLY A 93 2.24 12.39 -27.47
CA GLY A 93 3.54 11.92 -26.97
C GLY A 93 3.90 10.49 -27.41
N ILE A 94 5.06 10.30 -28.07
CA ILE A 94 5.49 9.00 -28.67
C ILE A 94 6.57 8.25 -27.87
N LYS A 95 7.52 8.95 -27.23
CA LYS A 95 8.75 8.32 -26.72
C LYS A 95 8.71 8.02 -25.24
N THR A 96 9.20 6.83 -24.92
CA THR A 96 9.19 6.30 -23.57
C THR A 96 10.46 6.65 -22.78
N ALA A 97 10.34 7.28 -21.61
CA ALA A 97 11.44 7.74 -20.72
C ALA A 97 12.21 9.01 -21.16
N LEU A 98 11.64 9.80 -22.06
CA LEU A 98 12.06 11.18 -22.38
C LEU A 98 10.86 12.11 -22.18
N ASP A 99 11.10 13.42 -22.18
CA ASP A 99 10.03 14.40 -22.16
C ASP A 99 8.99 14.07 -23.25
N PRO A 100 7.72 13.83 -22.91
CA PRO A 100 6.66 13.59 -23.90
C PRO A 100 6.45 14.77 -24.87
N PHE A 101 7.21 15.85 -24.74
CA PHE A 101 7.16 17.08 -25.53
C PHE A 101 8.52 17.46 -26.17
N GLU A 102 9.53 16.57 -26.14
CA GLU A 102 10.76 16.73 -26.93
C GLU A 102 10.46 16.77 -28.46
N GLU A 103 11.35 17.40 -29.22
CA GLU A 103 11.21 17.64 -30.67
C GLU A 103 10.93 16.31 -31.45
N GLY A 104 9.76 16.22 -32.11
CA GLY A 104 9.32 15.03 -32.86
C GLY A 104 7.93 14.47 -32.51
N ASN A 105 7.18 15.12 -31.62
CA ASN A 105 5.76 14.82 -31.30
C ASN A 105 4.79 15.51 -32.28
N MET A 106 3.60 14.94 -32.47
CA MET A 106 2.58 15.49 -33.37
C MET A 106 1.70 16.48 -32.59
N SER A 107 1.54 17.69 -33.12
CA SER A 107 0.65 18.72 -32.57
C SER A 107 -0.31 19.18 -33.66
N ILE A 108 -1.60 19.26 -33.35
CA ILE A 108 -2.68 19.70 -34.23
C ILE A 108 -3.37 20.87 -33.53
N SER A 109 -3.50 22.00 -34.22
CA SER A 109 -4.21 23.19 -33.72
C SER A 109 -5.33 23.53 -34.69
N LEU A 110 -6.52 23.74 -34.13
CA LEU A 110 -7.77 23.94 -34.87
C LEU A 110 -8.44 25.21 -34.34
N ASP A 111 -8.93 26.07 -35.22
CA ASP A 111 -9.81 27.17 -34.86
C ASP A 111 -11.21 26.89 -35.43
N ILE A 112 -12.23 26.81 -34.56
CA ILE A 112 -13.59 26.49 -35.01
C ILE A 112 -14.15 27.55 -35.98
N ALA A 113 -13.66 28.80 -35.93
CA ALA A 113 -14.10 29.88 -36.80
C ALA A 113 -13.73 29.61 -38.27
N ASP A 114 -12.62 28.92 -38.53
CA ASP A 114 -12.17 28.55 -39.88
C ASP A 114 -13.16 27.58 -40.57
N TYR A 115 -14.00 26.90 -39.78
CA TYR A 115 -15.01 25.97 -40.24
C TYR A 115 -16.44 26.55 -40.21
N GLY A 116 -16.57 27.87 -40.03
CA GLY A 116 -17.87 28.56 -40.03
C GLY A 116 -18.73 28.30 -38.79
N LEU A 117 -18.10 27.92 -37.68
CA LEU A 117 -18.76 27.71 -36.39
C LEU A 117 -18.64 28.96 -35.51
N GLU A 118 -19.66 29.22 -34.69
CA GLU A 118 -19.74 30.41 -33.85
C GLU A 118 -19.48 30.08 -32.37
N LEU A 119 -18.94 31.05 -31.62
CA LEU A 119 -18.79 30.99 -30.18
C LEU A 119 -20.13 31.14 -29.44
N PRO A 120 -20.26 30.65 -28.19
CA PRO A 120 -19.23 29.98 -27.36
C PRO A 120 -19.01 28.51 -27.70
N LEU A 121 -17.75 28.05 -27.64
CA LEU A 121 -17.41 26.63 -27.65
C LEU A 121 -17.85 25.98 -26.33
N SER A 122 -18.30 24.72 -26.31
CA SER A 122 -18.57 23.94 -25.08
C SER A 122 -17.39 23.05 -24.69
N GLU A 123 -17.52 22.30 -23.58
CA GLU A 123 -16.62 21.18 -23.25
C GLU A 123 -16.47 20.24 -24.47
N VAL A 124 -15.23 19.92 -24.84
CA VAL A 124 -14.89 19.03 -25.96
C VAL A 124 -14.83 17.59 -25.44
N LEU A 125 -15.21 16.63 -26.27
CA LEU A 125 -15.06 15.20 -26.01
C LEU A 125 -14.20 14.57 -27.10
N TYR A 126 -13.37 13.61 -26.73
CA TYR A 126 -12.57 12.83 -27.68
C TYR A 126 -13.02 11.37 -27.72
N LEU A 127 -13.37 10.92 -28.91
CA LEU A 127 -13.99 9.62 -29.14
C LEU A 127 -13.04 8.70 -29.90
N THR A 128 -12.67 7.59 -29.28
CA THR A 128 -11.77 6.60 -29.87
C THR A 128 -12.54 5.42 -30.48
N PRO A 129 -12.04 4.82 -31.57
CA PRO A 129 -12.60 3.58 -32.10
C PRO A 129 -12.46 2.40 -31.11
N ALA A 130 -13.25 1.35 -31.33
CA ALA A 130 -13.15 0.07 -30.61
C ALA A 130 -12.05 -0.86 -31.19
N ARG A 131 -11.62 -1.86 -30.40
CA ARG A 131 -10.64 -2.91 -30.77
C ARG A 131 -11.19 -3.82 -31.87
N GLY A 132 -10.37 -4.05 -32.90
CA GLY A 132 -10.63 -5.09 -33.89
C GLY A 132 -10.47 -6.50 -33.29
N TYR A 133 -11.48 -7.34 -33.45
CA TYR A 133 -11.38 -8.78 -33.19
C TYR A 133 -11.34 -9.50 -34.53
N ASN A 134 -10.15 -9.85 -35.03
CA ASN A 134 -10.06 -10.67 -36.23
C ASN A 134 -9.97 -12.14 -35.86
N SER A 135 -11.09 -12.85 -35.93
CA SER A 135 -11.05 -14.29 -36.17
C SER A 135 -10.91 -14.48 -37.68
N THR A 136 -9.73 -14.92 -38.13
CA THR A 136 -9.46 -15.70 -39.36
C THR A 136 -9.17 -15.03 -40.72
N SER A 137 -8.75 -13.77 -40.82
CA SER A 137 -8.15 -13.30 -42.11
C SER A 137 -6.72 -12.78 -41.97
N THR A 138 -5.80 -13.45 -42.67
CA THR A 138 -4.40 -13.07 -42.93
C THR A 138 -4.27 -11.96 -43.98
N GLU A 139 -5.29 -11.12 -44.15
CA GLU A 139 -5.26 -10.04 -45.14
C GLU A 139 -4.99 -8.70 -44.46
N THR A 140 -3.74 -8.26 -44.60
CA THR A 140 -3.30 -6.88 -44.46
C THR A 140 -4.16 -5.98 -45.34
N SER A 141 -5.23 -5.39 -44.78
CA SER A 141 -5.93 -4.28 -45.39
C SER A 141 -5.44 -2.99 -44.73
N THR A 142 -4.85 -2.14 -45.57
CA THR A 142 -4.22 -0.87 -45.26
C THR A 142 -5.27 0.19 -44.94
N PHE A 143 -5.35 0.62 -43.67
CA PHE A 143 -6.05 1.85 -43.27
C PHE A 143 -5.28 2.57 -42.15
N GLY A 144 -5.00 3.88 -42.39
CA GLY A 144 -4.51 4.90 -41.44
C GLY A 144 -3.13 4.65 -40.83
N GLU A 145 -2.16 5.55 -41.03
CA GLU A 145 -0.91 5.45 -40.27
C GLU A 145 -1.17 5.74 -38.78
N ARG A 146 -0.99 4.69 -37.95
CA ARG A 146 -0.32 4.59 -36.63
C ARG A 146 -0.61 5.61 -35.50
N VAL A 147 -1.13 6.82 -35.76
CA VAL A 147 -1.29 7.97 -34.84
C VAL A 147 -2.60 8.75 -35.07
N GLU A 148 -3.16 8.70 -36.29
CA GLU A 148 -4.30 9.53 -36.74
C GLU A 148 -5.66 8.82 -36.57
N SER A 149 -6.18 8.67 -35.35
CA SER A 149 -7.47 8.01 -35.13
C SER A 149 -8.21 8.57 -33.92
N GLY A 150 -9.40 9.12 -34.15
CA GLY A 150 -10.31 9.65 -33.13
C GLY A 150 -11.17 10.78 -33.69
N LEU A 151 -12.24 11.14 -32.99
CA LEU A 151 -13.13 12.26 -33.36
C LEU A 151 -13.29 13.22 -32.20
N LEU A 152 -13.39 14.51 -32.51
CA LEU A 152 -13.79 15.54 -31.56
C LEU A 152 -15.30 15.72 -31.61
N THR A 153 -15.92 15.93 -30.45
CA THR A 153 -17.35 16.21 -30.35
C THR A 153 -17.56 17.35 -29.36
N PHE A 154 -18.27 18.39 -29.80
CA PHE A 154 -18.48 19.60 -29.02
C PHE A 154 -19.71 20.36 -29.54
N VAL A 155 -20.09 21.42 -28.84
CA VAL A 155 -21.13 22.36 -29.26
C VAL A 155 -20.49 23.73 -29.48
N ALA A 156 -20.73 24.32 -30.63
CA ALA A 156 -20.34 25.69 -30.96
C ALA A 156 -21.61 26.54 -31.01
N ASN A 157 -21.77 27.46 -30.06
CA ASN A 157 -23.00 28.19 -29.79
C ASN A 157 -24.17 27.23 -29.47
N THR A 158 -25.08 26.99 -30.41
CA THR A 158 -26.15 25.98 -30.28
C THR A 158 -25.93 24.77 -31.20
N THR A 159 -24.87 24.79 -32.01
CA THR A 159 -24.62 23.79 -33.03
C THR A 159 -23.82 22.63 -32.46
N PHE A 160 -24.40 21.43 -32.42
CA PHE A 160 -23.70 20.19 -32.13
C PHE A 160 -22.86 19.75 -33.31
N VAL A 161 -21.57 19.48 -33.08
CA VAL A 161 -20.59 19.16 -34.12
C VAL A 161 -19.85 17.88 -33.77
N ILE A 162 -19.69 17.02 -34.78
CA ILE A 162 -18.70 15.93 -34.75
C ILE A 162 -17.65 16.20 -35.83
N PHE A 163 -16.41 16.35 -35.41
CA PHE A 163 -15.29 16.80 -36.23
C PHE A 163 -14.17 15.76 -36.26
N ASP A 164 -13.61 15.54 -37.45
CA ASP A 164 -12.41 14.71 -37.62
C ASP A 164 -11.16 15.62 -37.69
N PRO A 165 -10.33 15.65 -36.64
CA PRO A 165 -9.17 16.53 -36.57
C PRO A 165 -8.02 16.14 -37.51
N PHE A 166 -8.03 14.92 -38.07
CA PHE A 166 -6.95 14.43 -38.94
C PHE A 166 -7.23 14.66 -40.42
N THR A 167 -8.51 14.70 -40.79
CA THR A 167 -8.94 15.08 -42.13
C THR A 167 -9.37 16.54 -42.22
N GLU A 168 -9.45 17.24 -41.09
CA GLU A 168 -9.96 18.62 -40.96
C GLU A 168 -11.37 18.76 -41.55
N THR A 169 -12.24 17.77 -41.29
CA THR A 169 -13.61 17.76 -41.84
C THR A 169 -14.69 17.70 -40.75
N VAL A 170 -15.74 18.50 -40.95
CA VAL A 170 -16.99 18.38 -40.19
C VAL A 170 -17.77 17.19 -40.72
N LEU A 171 -17.92 16.15 -39.90
CA LEU A 171 -18.60 14.91 -40.27
C LEU A 171 -20.11 14.99 -40.02
N HIS A 172 -20.52 15.74 -39.00
CA HIS A 172 -21.92 15.95 -38.66
C HIS A 172 -22.13 17.29 -37.97
N GLN A 173 -23.24 17.95 -38.29
CA GLN A 173 -23.65 19.22 -37.71
C GLN A 173 -25.17 19.24 -37.57
N GLU A 174 -25.66 19.56 -36.37
CA GLU A 174 -27.10 19.68 -36.06
C GLU A 174 -27.31 20.80 -35.03
N ASP A 175 -28.41 21.55 -35.12
CA ASP A 175 -28.75 22.54 -34.09
C ASP A 175 -29.37 21.83 -32.87
N ALA A 176 -28.69 21.90 -31.72
CA ALA A 176 -29.18 21.37 -30.45
C ALA A 176 -30.27 22.27 -29.83
N GLY A 177 -30.37 23.53 -30.29
CA GLY A 177 -31.38 24.49 -29.84
C GLY A 177 -31.13 25.11 -28.46
N PHE A 178 -29.98 24.86 -27.84
CA PHE A 178 -29.54 25.52 -26.60
C PHE A 178 -28.01 25.44 -26.43
N ILE A 179 -27.45 26.35 -25.63
CA ILE A 179 -26.04 26.30 -25.21
C ILE A 179 -25.95 25.34 -24.02
N PRO A 180 -25.21 24.22 -24.12
CA PRO A 180 -25.09 23.26 -23.03
C PRO A 180 -24.23 23.82 -21.88
N LYS A 181 -24.68 23.59 -20.65
CA LYS A 181 -23.84 23.78 -19.46
C LYS A 181 -22.96 22.56 -19.22
N TRP A 182 -23.44 21.37 -19.60
CA TRP A 182 -22.74 20.11 -19.46
C TRP A 182 -22.77 19.32 -20.76
N VAL A 183 -21.61 18.79 -21.15
CA VAL A 183 -21.48 17.77 -22.18
C VAL A 183 -21.07 16.46 -21.48
N VAL A 184 -21.87 15.42 -21.66
CA VAL A 184 -21.71 14.14 -20.98
C VAL A 184 -21.54 13.03 -22.01
N GLN A 185 -20.57 12.15 -21.79
CA GLN A 185 -20.43 10.90 -22.52
C GLN A 185 -20.78 9.72 -21.60
N ASP A 186 -21.27 8.62 -22.17
CA ASP A 186 -21.39 7.34 -21.43
C ASP A 186 -20.03 6.93 -20.84
N THR A 187 -20.02 6.65 -19.53
CA THR A 187 -18.81 6.27 -18.80
C THR A 187 -18.17 4.98 -19.27
N THR A 188 -18.88 4.11 -20.00
CA THR A 188 -18.33 2.90 -20.62
C THR A 188 -17.59 3.24 -21.91
N SER A 189 -18.09 4.23 -22.65
CA SER A 189 -17.46 4.80 -23.83
C SER A 189 -16.31 5.74 -23.49
N ALA A 190 -16.36 6.37 -22.31
CA ALA A 190 -15.27 7.10 -21.68
C ALA A 190 -14.38 6.19 -20.79
N GLY A 191 -14.73 4.90 -20.67
CA GLY A 191 -14.34 4.04 -19.55
C GLY A 191 -13.09 3.22 -19.80
N ASN A 192 -12.10 3.43 -18.92
CA ASN A 192 -10.72 2.99 -19.02
C ASN A 192 -10.06 3.53 -20.29
N MET A 193 -9.22 4.56 -20.13
CA MET A 193 -8.21 4.99 -21.12
C MET A 193 -7.36 3.82 -21.67
N LEU A 194 -7.51 2.62 -21.11
CA LEU A 194 -6.80 1.38 -21.39
C LEU A 194 -7.65 0.30 -22.10
N ASN A 195 -8.98 0.29 -21.93
CA ASN A 195 -9.83 -0.79 -22.44
C ASN A 195 -10.79 -0.27 -23.51
N PRO A 196 -10.54 -0.58 -24.80
CA PRO A 196 -11.45 -0.19 -25.87
C PRO A 196 -12.81 -0.89 -25.73
N PRO A 197 -13.92 -0.20 -26.03
CA PRO A 197 -15.24 -0.80 -26.06
C PRO A 197 -15.29 -1.90 -27.14
N SER A 198 -16.11 -2.93 -26.95
CA SER A 198 -16.14 -4.11 -27.83
C SER A 198 -17.18 -3.96 -28.95
N GLN A 199 -16.79 -4.35 -30.18
CA GLN A 199 -17.72 -4.47 -31.33
C GLN A 199 -18.40 -5.84 -31.34
N ARG A 200 -19.62 -5.90 -31.90
CA ARG A 200 -20.37 -7.17 -32.02
C ARG A 200 -20.47 -7.63 -33.48
N LYS A 201 -20.27 -8.94 -33.68
CA LYS A 201 -20.50 -9.64 -34.93
C LYS A 201 -21.94 -10.17 -34.97
N ILE A 202 -22.74 -9.73 -35.94
CA ILE A 202 -24.12 -10.19 -36.15
C ILE A 202 -24.19 -10.97 -37.45
N THR A 203 -24.39 -12.28 -37.34
CA THR A 203 -24.67 -13.14 -38.49
C THR A 203 -26.14 -13.03 -38.85
N GLU A 204 -26.45 -12.25 -39.88
CA GLU A 204 -27.82 -12.09 -40.40
C GLU A 204 -28.29 -13.37 -41.09
N ASN A 205 -27.38 -14.11 -41.74
CA ASN A 205 -27.63 -15.46 -42.27
C ASN A 205 -26.31 -16.23 -42.52
N LEU A 206 -26.41 -17.46 -43.03
CA LEU A 206 -25.26 -18.37 -43.29
C LEU A 206 -24.11 -17.77 -44.12
N TRP A 207 -24.38 -16.73 -44.92
CA TRP A 207 -23.42 -16.12 -45.84
C TRP A 207 -23.11 -14.65 -45.53
N PHE A 208 -23.95 -14.00 -44.71
CA PHE A 208 -23.86 -12.58 -44.41
C PHE A 208 -23.70 -12.36 -42.91
N THR A 209 -22.59 -11.74 -42.55
CA THR A 209 -22.32 -11.29 -41.20
C THR A 209 -22.00 -9.81 -41.24
N ARG A 210 -22.81 -9.01 -40.56
CA ARG A 210 -22.59 -7.58 -40.36
C ARG A 210 -21.84 -7.37 -39.05
N LEU A 211 -20.89 -6.45 -39.06
CA LEU A 211 -20.27 -5.92 -37.84
C LEU A 211 -21.09 -4.71 -37.41
N GLU A 212 -21.57 -4.71 -36.17
CA GLU A 212 -22.16 -3.52 -35.53
C GLU A 212 -21.11 -2.91 -34.60
N GLY A 213 -20.77 -1.66 -34.91
CA GLY A 213 -19.71 -0.89 -34.27
C GLY A 213 -20.12 -0.38 -32.88
N PRO A 214 -19.21 0.16 -32.04
CA PRO A 214 -19.62 0.67 -30.74
C PRO A 214 -20.54 1.88 -30.94
N PHE A 215 -21.76 1.79 -30.40
CA PHE A 215 -22.62 2.96 -30.27
C PHE A 215 -22.05 3.90 -29.22
N ARG A 216 -22.06 5.20 -29.52
CA ARG A 216 -21.70 6.26 -28.60
C ARG A 216 -22.94 7.05 -28.24
N TYR A 217 -23.02 7.43 -26.97
CA TYR A 217 -24.04 8.34 -26.46
C TYR A 217 -23.38 9.60 -25.96
N VAL A 218 -23.86 10.74 -26.46
CA VAL A 218 -23.44 12.07 -26.02
C VAL A 218 -24.70 12.80 -25.56
N THR A 219 -24.68 13.31 -24.34
CA THR A 219 -25.80 14.03 -23.74
C THR A 219 -25.40 15.47 -23.51
N LEU A 220 -26.18 16.37 -24.07
CA LEU A 220 -26.10 17.81 -23.86
C LEU A 220 -27.14 18.17 -22.80
N ALA A 221 -26.77 18.96 -21.80
CA ALA A 221 -27.71 19.40 -20.78
C ALA A 221 -27.41 20.82 -20.28
N ASN A 222 -28.46 21.56 -19.95
CA ASN A 222 -28.39 22.79 -19.17
C ASN A 222 -29.35 22.67 -17.98
N GLU A 223 -29.59 23.77 -17.25
CA GLU A 223 -30.43 23.75 -16.04
C GLU A 223 -31.90 23.40 -16.27
N SER A 224 -32.40 23.49 -17.51
CA SER A 224 -33.82 23.33 -17.84
C SER A 224 -34.11 22.35 -18.99
N LYS A 225 -33.11 21.93 -19.75
CA LYS A 225 -33.25 21.14 -20.98
C LYS A 225 -32.10 20.14 -21.12
N PHE A 226 -32.39 18.95 -21.63
CA PHE A 226 -31.37 17.98 -22.04
C PHE A 226 -31.74 17.27 -23.34
N VAL A 227 -30.71 16.88 -24.10
CA VAL A 227 -30.81 16.10 -25.35
C VAL A 227 -29.73 15.02 -25.34
N THR A 228 -30.08 13.78 -25.70
CA THR A 228 -29.13 12.68 -25.88
C THR A 228 -29.07 12.23 -27.33
N TYR A 229 -27.89 12.31 -27.92
CA TYR A 229 -27.58 11.79 -29.24
C TYR A 229 -26.99 10.38 -29.15
N LYS A 230 -27.38 9.53 -30.09
CA LYS A 230 -26.81 8.21 -30.34
C LYS A 230 -26.22 8.18 -31.74
N PHE A 231 -24.98 7.72 -31.87
CA PHE A 231 -24.36 7.48 -33.18
C PHE A 231 -23.50 6.22 -33.18
N GLU A 232 -23.30 5.65 -34.36
CA GLU A 232 -22.52 4.42 -34.58
C GLU A 232 -21.15 4.76 -35.17
N TYR A 233 -20.08 4.17 -34.63
CA TYR A 233 -18.74 4.30 -35.20
C TYR A 233 -18.46 3.13 -36.16
N CYS A 234 -18.47 3.37 -37.47
CA CYS A 234 -18.30 2.32 -38.50
C CYS A 234 -16.81 2.10 -38.84
N TRP A 235 -16.35 0.83 -38.82
CA TRP A 235 -14.93 0.48 -39.05
C TRP A 235 -14.47 0.62 -40.51
N ASN A 236 -15.37 0.52 -41.49
CA ASN A 236 -14.98 0.27 -42.90
C ASN A 236 -15.06 1.52 -43.81
N ILE A 237 -15.53 2.64 -43.28
CA ILE A 237 -15.62 3.92 -43.98
C ILE A 237 -15.25 4.95 -42.92
N ARG A 238 -14.37 5.92 -43.21
CA ARG A 238 -14.06 7.07 -42.33
C ARG A 238 -15.32 7.93 -42.10
N GLY A 239 -16.33 7.38 -41.43
CA GLY A 239 -17.67 7.89 -41.45
C GLY A 239 -18.45 7.48 -40.21
N ILE A 240 -19.17 8.43 -39.68
CA ILE A 240 -20.14 8.25 -38.60
C ILE A 240 -21.38 7.60 -39.23
N GLY A 241 -21.96 6.62 -38.55
CA GLY A 241 -23.30 6.12 -38.87
C GLY A 241 -24.37 7.21 -38.67
N PRO A 242 -25.66 6.91 -38.89
CA PRO A 242 -26.71 7.89 -38.66
C PRO A 242 -26.69 8.35 -37.19
N VAL A 243 -26.62 9.67 -36.99
CA VAL A 243 -26.84 10.31 -35.69
C VAL A 243 -28.35 10.37 -35.44
N GLN A 244 -28.79 9.90 -34.29
CA GLN A 244 -30.19 9.86 -33.89
C GLN A 244 -30.37 10.60 -32.56
N ASN A 245 -31.29 11.57 -32.53
CA ASN A 245 -31.79 12.13 -31.28
C ASN A 245 -32.66 11.07 -30.58
N LEU A 246 -32.18 10.60 -29.43
CA LEU A 246 -32.76 9.49 -28.69
C LEU A 246 -33.85 9.98 -27.73
N VAL A 247 -33.56 11.05 -27.00
CA VAL A 247 -34.41 11.64 -25.97
C VAL A 247 -34.10 13.13 -25.85
N GLU A 248 -35.16 13.93 -25.80
CA GLU A 248 -35.11 15.36 -25.54
C GLU A 248 -36.25 15.74 -24.57
N MET A 249 -35.93 16.48 -23.52
CA MET A 249 -36.93 16.98 -22.57
C MET A 249 -36.53 18.31 -21.93
N ASP A 250 -37.56 19.04 -21.50
CA ASP A 250 -37.44 20.24 -20.69
C ASP A 250 -37.75 19.91 -19.22
N ILE A 251 -36.72 19.57 -18.44
CA ILE A 251 -36.82 19.26 -17.01
C ILE A 251 -35.77 20.07 -16.23
N PRO A 252 -36.14 20.72 -15.10
CA PRO A 252 -35.18 21.37 -14.22
C PRO A 252 -34.25 20.37 -13.52
N ILE A 253 -32.94 20.51 -13.71
CA ILE A 253 -31.92 19.61 -13.13
C ILE A 253 -30.94 20.36 -12.23
N THR A 254 -30.47 19.67 -11.18
CA THR A 254 -29.53 20.23 -10.20
C THR A 254 -28.08 19.86 -10.46
N GLN A 255 -27.84 18.73 -11.14
CA GLN A 255 -26.51 18.13 -11.32
C GLN A 255 -26.34 17.56 -12.73
N LYS A 256 -25.08 17.33 -13.14
CA LYS A 256 -24.71 16.71 -14.43
C LYS A 256 -25.42 15.34 -14.57
N PRO A 257 -26.14 15.06 -15.68
CA PRO A 257 -26.76 13.77 -15.93
C PRO A 257 -25.71 12.64 -16.02
N LEU A 258 -26.12 11.41 -15.71
CA LEU A 258 -25.28 10.22 -15.85
C LEU A 258 -25.83 9.30 -16.95
N ASN A 259 -25.01 9.02 -17.96
CA ASN A 259 -25.34 8.09 -19.05
C ASN A 259 -24.51 6.82 -18.92
N TYR A 260 -25.13 5.65 -19.07
CA TYR A 260 -24.43 4.36 -19.02
C TYR A 260 -25.04 3.31 -19.96
N LYS A 261 -24.23 2.30 -20.32
CA LYS A 261 -24.64 1.14 -21.13
C LYS A 261 -24.20 -0.19 -20.52
N PHE A 262 -25.10 -1.17 -20.50
CA PHE A 262 -24.82 -2.58 -20.17
C PHE A 262 -24.51 -3.40 -21.42
N ASP A 263 -23.34 -4.03 -21.45
CA ASP A 263 -22.91 -4.90 -22.56
C ASP A 263 -23.25 -6.38 -22.38
N ASN A 264 -24.07 -6.76 -21.37
CA ASN A 264 -24.36 -8.17 -21.16
C ASN A 264 -25.15 -8.77 -22.32
N VAL A 265 -24.56 -9.80 -22.90
CA VAL A 265 -24.94 -10.51 -24.11
C VAL A 265 -26.37 -11.04 -24.01
N LYS A 266 -27.19 -10.61 -24.99
CA LYS A 266 -28.58 -10.95 -25.35
C LYS A 266 -29.52 -9.77 -25.16
N TYR A 267 -30.04 -9.32 -26.30
CA TYR A 267 -31.10 -8.32 -26.47
C TYR A 267 -32.07 -8.28 -25.28
N ALA A 268 -31.90 -7.28 -24.43
CA ALA A 268 -33.02 -6.64 -23.78
C ALA A 268 -33.03 -5.20 -24.28
N ALA A 269 -34.19 -4.68 -24.65
CA ALA A 269 -34.42 -3.29 -25.01
C ALA A 269 -34.14 -2.29 -23.85
N ASN A 270 -33.51 -2.75 -22.77
CA ASN A 270 -33.33 -2.09 -21.48
C ASN A 270 -31.86 -1.89 -21.08
N THR A 271 -30.94 -1.91 -22.05
CA THR A 271 -29.49 -1.97 -21.79
C THR A 271 -28.79 -0.61 -21.72
N THR A 272 -29.48 0.49 -21.95
CA THR A 272 -28.90 1.85 -21.82
C THR A 272 -29.78 2.70 -20.95
N GLY A 273 -29.18 3.40 -20.00
CA GLY A 273 -29.87 4.18 -19.00
C GLY A 273 -29.34 5.60 -18.90
N ILE A 274 -30.26 6.56 -18.80
CA ILE A 274 -29.95 7.95 -18.52
C ILE A 274 -30.59 8.28 -17.17
N TYR A 275 -29.75 8.59 -16.18
CA TYR A 275 -30.16 9.02 -14.85
C TYR A 275 -30.10 10.55 -14.75
N ILE A 276 -31.23 11.15 -14.38
CA ILE A 276 -31.41 12.60 -14.37
C ILE A 276 -31.83 13.06 -12.97
N PRO A 277 -30.94 13.77 -12.25
CA PRO A 277 -31.22 14.27 -10.91
C PRO A 277 -32.03 15.57 -11.00
N SER A 278 -33.25 15.54 -10.48
CA SER A 278 -34.16 16.69 -10.43
C SER A 278 -33.96 17.55 -9.19
N THR A 279 -34.43 18.78 -9.27
CA THR A 279 -34.49 19.77 -8.18
C THR A 279 -35.32 19.32 -6.97
N ASN A 280 -36.28 18.41 -7.13
CA ASN A 280 -37.16 17.97 -6.04
C ASN A 280 -36.70 16.68 -5.34
N GLY A 281 -35.42 16.31 -5.45
CA GLY A 281 -34.89 15.05 -4.87
C GLY A 281 -35.37 13.79 -5.61
N THR A 282 -35.91 13.96 -6.82
CA THR A 282 -36.36 12.87 -7.69
C THR A 282 -35.28 12.51 -8.70
N LEU A 283 -34.99 11.22 -8.85
CA LEU A 283 -34.13 10.70 -9.91
C LEU A 283 -35.00 10.05 -10.98
N TYR A 284 -34.96 10.62 -12.18
CA TYR A 284 -35.60 10.05 -13.35
C TYR A 284 -34.65 9.09 -14.06
N TYR A 285 -35.17 7.93 -14.43
CA TYR A 285 -34.47 6.95 -15.23
C TYR A 285 -35.17 6.82 -16.58
N PHE A 286 -34.42 7.04 -17.66
CA PHE A 286 -34.87 6.82 -19.02
C PHE A 286 -34.11 5.66 -19.62
N ASN A 287 -34.85 4.78 -20.27
CA ASN A 287 -34.28 3.69 -21.03
C ASN A 287 -34.18 4.12 -22.50
N GLY A 288 -33.13 3.71 -23.21
CA GLY A 288 -32.87 4.10 -24.60
C GLY A 288 -33.87 3.60 -25.65
N THR A 289 -35.04 3.11 -25.24
CA THR A 289 -36.15 2.68 -26.10
C THR A 289 -37.48 3.36 -25.78
N THR A 290 -37.57 4.13 -24.70
CA THR A 290 -38.81 4.83 -24.33
C THR A 290 -38.85 6.21 -24.99
N ASN A 291 -39.83 6.43 -25.88
CA ASN A 291 -40.10 7.71 -26.55
C ASN A 291 -40.51 8.80 -25.54
N GLY A 292 -39.53 9.36 -24.83
CA GLY A 292 -39.73 10.53 -23.97
C GLY A 292 -40.53 10.30 -22.68
N THR A 293 -40.70 9.06 -22.22
CA THR A 293 -41.38 8.75 -20.94
C THR A 293 -40.41 8.11 -19.96
N ALA A 294 -40.40 8.55 -18.69
CA ALA A 294 -39.51 7.99 -17.67
C ALA A 294 -39.85 6.53 -17.41
N ALA A 295 -38.87 5.65 -17.56
CA ALA A 295 -39.03 4.22 -17.30
C ALA A 295 -39.11 3.93 -15.80
N LYS A 296 -38.45 4.74 -14.95
CA LYS A 296 -38.53 4.67 -13.50
C LYS A 296 -38.35 6.06 -12.87
N ILE A 297 -39.02 6.28 -11.75
CA ILE A 297 -38.95 7.52 -10.96
C ILE A 297 -38.63 7.10 -9.52
N ILE A 298 -37.49 7.56 -8.99
CA ILE A 298 -37.04 7.23 -7.63
C ILE A 298 -37.02 8.51 -6.81
N GLN A 299 -37.80 8.55 -5.71
CA GLN A 299 -37.80 9.67 -4.78
C GLN A 299 -36.82 9.41 -3.64
N PHE A 300 -35.95 10.38 -3.35
CA PHE A 300 -35.00 10.29 -2.26
C PHE A 300 -35.40 11.21 -1.10
N ASN A 301 -35.50 10.62 0.09
CA ASN A 301 -35.76 11.33 1.33
C ASN A 301 -34.70 10.94 2.40
N ILE A 302 -34.36 11.87 3.29
CA ILE A 302 -33.65 11.65 4.55
C ILE A 302 -34.56 12.17 5.66
N SER A 303 -34.85 11.35 6.68
CA SER A 303 -35.71 11.74 7.81
C SER A 303 -37.04 12.39 7.40
N SER A 304 -37.66 11.90 6.32
CA SER A 304 -38.91 12.39 5.71
C SER A 304 -38.86 13.74 4.97
N GLU A 305 -37.70 14.39 4.87
CA GLU A 305 -37.49 15.59 4.06
C GLU A 305 -36.92 15.24 2.67
N PRO A 306 -37.28 15.98 1.61
CA PRO A 306 -36.68 15.81 0.29
C PRO A 306 -35.19 16.19 0.32
N VAL A 307 -34.36 15.39 -0.34
CA VAL A 307 -32.90 15.59 -0.35
C VAL A 307 -32.44 16.42 -1.54
N GLU A 308 -31.28 17.06 -1.38
CA GLU A 308 -30.53 17.60 -2.50
C GLU A 308 -29.39 16.64 -2.91
N PHE A 309 -29.06 16.63 -4.20
CA PHE A 309 -27.92 15.89 -4.72
C PHE A 309 -26.66 16.75 -4.56
N THR A 310 -25.82 16.43 -3.57
CA THR A 310 -24.70 17.28 -3.12
C THR A 310 -23.34 16.90 -3.70
N GLY A 311 -23.27 15.89 -4.57
CA GLY A 311 -22.04 15.44 -5.20
C GLY A 311 -22.28 14.73 -6.53
N PRO A 312 -21.22 14.45 -7.30
CA PRO A 312 -21.35 13.74 -8.57
C PRO A 312 -21.89 12.32 -8.33
N MET A 313 -22.88 11.92 -9.12
CA MET A 313 -23.33 10.52 -9.16
C MET A 313 -22.21 9.66 -9.76
N GLY A 314 -21.89 8.56 -9.10
CA GLY A 314 -20.82 7.66 -9.50
C GLY A 314 -21.37 6.33 -10.00
N TYR A 315 -20.68 5.73 -10.97
CA TYR A 315 -20.95 4.38 -11.45
C TYR A 315 -19.70 3.52 -11.27
N HIS A 316 -19.87 2.29 -10.81
CA HIS A 316 -18.79 1.32 -10.64
C HIS A 316 -19.15 -0.01 -11.32
N ARG A 317 -18.20 -0.58 -12.07
CA ARG A 317 -18.35 -1.89 -12.75
C ARG A 317 -17.00 -2.61 -12.72
N THR A 318 -16.99 -3.88 -12.29
CA THR A 318 -15.85 -4.78 -12.54
C THR A 318 -16.17 -5.73 -13.70
N MET A 319 -15.15 -6.41 -14.25
CA MET A 319 -15.35 -7.38 -15.35
C MET A 319 -16.28 -8.53 -14.94
N ASP A 320 -16.33 -8.88 -13.66
CA ASP A 320 -17.01 -10.07 -13.14
C ASP A 320 -18.19 -9.77 -12.19
N THR A 321 -18.51 -8.50 -11.90
CA THR A 321 -19.56 -8.14 -10.92
C THR A 321 -20.66 -7.25 -11.50
N THR A 322 -21.76 -7.14 -10.74
CA THR A 322 -22.89 -6.32 -11.11
C THR A 322 -22.53 -4.84 -11.03
N PRO A 323 -22.93 -4.04 -12.03
CA PRO A 323 -22.67 -2.61 -12.03
C PRO A 323 -23.51 -1.91 -10.96
N LYS A 324 -22.87 -1.02 -10.21
CA LYS A 324 -23.43 -0.34 -9.05
C LYS A 324 -23.45 1.17 -9.27
N LEU A 325 -24.54 1.81 -8.82
CA LEU A 325 -24.73 3.26 -8.86
C LEU A 325 -24.66 3.82 -7.43
N TYR A 326 -23.90 4.90 -7.28
CA TYR A 326 -23.70 5.60 -6.02
C TYR A 326 -24.29 6.99 -6.11
N ILE A 327 -25.13 7.31 -5.15
CA ILE A 327 -25.88 8.57 -5.14
C ILE A 327 -25.61 9.26 -3.81
N PRO A 328 -24.73 10.27 -3.78
CA PRO A 328 -24.57 11.12 -2.63
C PRO A 328 -25.75 12.09 -2.54
N THR A 329 -26.38 12.14 -1.38
CA THR A 329 -27.52 13.00 -1.07
C THR A 329 -27.28 13.67 0.29
N ALA A 330 -27.80 14.88 0.48
CA ALA A 330 -27.75 15.52 1.80
C ALA A 330 -28.99 16.36 2.06
N VAL A 331 -29.24 16.60 3.35
CA VAL A 331 -30.22 17.54 3.89
C VAL A 331 -29.55 18.21 5.09
N ASP A 332 -29.38 19.54 5.03
CA ASP A 332 -28.65 20.32 6.04
C ASP A 332 -27.26 19.73 6.38
N TYR A 333 -27.10 19.18 7.59
CA TYR A 333 -25.85 18.59 8.11
C TYR A 333 -25.82 17.05 8.05
N ALA A 334 -26.91 16.43 7.59
CA ALA A 334 -27.03 14.99 7.43
C ALA A 334 -26.75 14.60 5.97
N TYR A 335 -25.92 13.58 5.77
CA TYR A 335 -25.65 13.05 4.45
C TYR A 335 -26.07 11.59 4.35
N SER A 336 -26.37 11.15 3.14
CA SER A 336 -26.65 9.77 2.80
C SER A 336 -26.00 9.38 1.47
N VAL A 337 -25.27 8.26 1.44
CA VAL A 337 -24.78 7.62 0.20
C VAL A 337 -25.57 6.35 -0.04
N LYS A 338 -26.36 6.33 -1.10
CA LYS A 338 -27.17 5.16 -1.49
C LYS A 338 -26.46 4.38 -2.58
N ILE A 339 -26.42 3.05 -2.41
CA ILE A 339 -25.78 2.11 -3.32
C ILE A 339 -26.86 1.27 -3.98
N TYR A 340 -27.02 1.40 -5.29
CA TYR A 340 -27.97 0.64 -6.09
C TYR A 340 -27.27 -0.43 -6.93
N ASP A 341 -27.80 -1.64 -6.93
CA ASP A 341 -27.45 -2.66 -7.93
C ASP A 341 -28.31 -2.42 -9.16
N LEU A 342 -27.66 -2.14 -10.29
CA LEU A 342 -28.39 -1.82 -11.51
C LEU A 342 -28.89 -3.04 -12.27
N ASN A 343 -28.37 -4.24 -12.00
CA ASN A 343 -28.89 -5.48 -12.56
C ASN A 343 -30.12 -5.98 -11.78
N ALA A 344 -30.05 -5.91 -10.45
CA ALA A 344 -31.17 -6.29 -9.58
C ALA A 344 -32.25 -5.20 -9.46
N ASP A 345 -31.94 -3.99 -9.95
CA ASP A 345 -32.78 -2.78 -9.85
C ASP A 345 -33.23 -2.49 -8.40
N ALA A 346 -32.33 -2.73 -7.45
CA ALA A 346 -32.61 -2.70 -6.01
C ALA A 346 -31.55 -1.89 -5.24
N LEU A 347 -31.98 -1.28 -4.13
CA LEU A 347 -31.07 -0.65 -3.17
C LEU A 347 -30.32 -1.76 -2.41
N LEU A 348 -28.99 -1.77 -2.49
CA LEU A 348 -28.15 -2.70 -1.74
C LEU A 348 -27.88 -2.21 -0.31
N GLY A 349 -27.69 -0.91 -0.15
CA GLY A 349 -27.34 -0.32 1.13
C GLY A 349 -27.46 1.20 1.12
N GLU A 350 -27.58 1.75 2.32
CA GLU A 350 -27.60 3.18 2.58
C GLU A 350 -26.62 3.48 3.71
N PHE A 351 -25.69 4.39 3.45
CA PHE A 351 -24.80 4.93 4.47
C PHE A 351 -25.31 6.30 4.89
N GLN A 352 -25.52 6.52 6.19
CA GLN A 352 -25.88 7.82 6.73
C GLN A 352 -24.85 8.28 7.76
N GLY A 353 -24.59 9.58 7.81
CA GLY A 353 -23.77 10.18 8.83
C GLY A 353 -24.03 11.68 8.99
N ASN A 354 -23.31 12.27 9.95
CA ASN A 354 -23.36 13.70 10.24
C ASN A 354 -21.99 14.31 9.90
N GLY A 355 -21.97 15.38 9.11
CA GLY A 355 -20.74 16.01 8.59
C GLY A 355 -20.89 16.34 7.11
N GLY A 356 -20.87 17.63 6.76
CA GLY A 356 -21.24 18.12 5.43
C GLY A 356 -20.35 17.60 4.28
N LEU A 357 -20.91 17.48 3.08
CA LEU A 357 -20.20 17.13 1.84
C LEU A 357 -19.45 15.79 1.86
N VAL A 358 -20.07 14.79 1.23
CA VAL A 358 -19.40 13.54 0.86
C VAL A 358 -18.73 13.72 -0.50
N LYS A 359 -17.43 13.44 -0.57
CA LYS A 359 -16.74 13.23 -1.84
C LYS A 359 -16.48 11.74 -2.03
N ILE A 360 -16.97 11.19 -3.14
CA ILE A 360 -16.73 9.79 -3.48
C ILE A 360 -15.47 9.72 -4.33
N ALA A 361 -14.53 8.88 -3.92
CA ALA A 361 -13.32 8.63 -4.68
C ALA A 361 -13.63 7.63 -5.81
N PRO A 362 -13.48 7.99 -7.09
CA PRO A 362 -13.49 6.99 -8.15
C PRO A 362 -12.24 6.10 -8.01
N SER A 363 -12.42 4.77 -8.06
CA SER A 363 -11.30 3.84 -8.18
C SER A 363 -10.87 3.77 -9.65
N PRO A 364 -9.63 4.13 -10.03
CA PRO A 364 -9.11 3.97 -11.39
C PRO A 364 -8.86 2.50 -11.78
N THR A 365 -8.98 1.54 -10.86
CA THR A 365 -8.80 0.11 -11.14
C THR A 365 -10.00 -0.75 -10.74
N THR A 366 -10.12 -1.90 -11.38
CA THR A 366 -11.31 -2.74 -11.50
C THR A 366 -11.63 -3.65 -10.28
N SER A 367 -11.40 -3.25 -9.02
CA SER A 367 -11.85 -4.07 -7.87
C SER A 367 -13.24 -3.71 -7.37
N ASP A 368 -13.87 -4.68 -6.71
CA ASP A 368 -15.23 -4.66 -6.18
C ASP A 368 -15.41 -3.79 -4.92
N SER A 369 -14.47 -2.87 -4.62
CA SER A 369 -14.47 -2.02 -3.41
C SER A 369 -14.65 -0.55 -3.74
N ILE A 370 -15.41 0.17 -2.91
CA ILE A 370 -15.63 1.62 -3.05
C ILE A 370 -15.02 2.36 -1.89
N TYR A 371 -14.34 3.47 -2.18
CA TYR A 371 -13.71 4.30 -1.17
C TYR A 371 -14.50 5.61 -1.04
N ILE A 372 -14.95 5.91 0.17
CA ILE A 372 -15.81 7.06 0.47
C ILE A 372 -15.03 8.00 1.38
N ALA A 373 -14.84 9.24 0.95
CA ALA A 373 -14.23 10.28 1.74
C ALA A 373 -15.33 11.09 2.45
N VAL A 374 -15.22 11.22 3.76
CA VAL A 374 -16.13 12.01 4.59
C VAL A 374 -15.33 13.10 5.28
N HIS A 375 -15.82 14.34 5.20
CA HIS A 375 -15.19 15.47 5.85
C HIS A 375 -15.84 15.73 7.22
N GLY A 376 -15.03 15.88 8.27
CA GLY A 376 -15.51 16.40 9.55
C GLY A 376 -15.54 17.93 9.55
N TYR A 377 -16.40 18.50 10.41
CA TYR A 377 -16.65 19.95 10.47
C TYR A 377 -16.46 20.49 11.88
N ALA A 378 -15.88 21.68 11.97
CA ALA A 378 -15.94 22.55 13.13
C ALA A 378 -16.43 23.93 12.68
N ASP A 379 -17.47 24.47 13.35
CA ASP A 379 -18.04 25.80 13.06
C ASP A 379 -18.44 26.03 11.58
N GLY A 380 -18.90 24.98 10.90
CA GLY A 380 -19.31 25.04 9.49
C GLY A 380 -18.15 24.99 8.48
N ILE A 381 -16.92 24.80 8.95
CA ILE A 381 -15.71 24.69 8.12
C ILE A 381 -15.22 23.22 8.14
N PRO A 382 -14.94 22.60 6.98
CA PRO A 382 -14.39 21.26 6.94
C PRO A 382 -12.95 21.26 7.49
N THR A 383 -12.61 20.30 8.35
CA THR A 383 -11.33 20.29 9.08
C THR A 383 -10.46 19.05 8.83
N ASN A 384 -11.08 17.89 8.62
CA ASN A 384 -10.37 16.62 8.47
C ASN A 384 -11.07 15.73 7.43
N THR A 385 -10.38 14.67 6.99
CA THR A 385 -10.96 13.66 6.10
C THR A 385 -10.76 12.27 6.66
N THR A 386 -11.87 11.52 6.67
CA THR A 386 -11.87 10.09 6.93
C THR A 386 -12.20 9.32 5.66
N VAL A 387 -11.43 8.27 5.35
CA VAL A 387 -11.70 7.38 4.21
C VAL A 387 -12.20 6.02 4.66
N PHE A 388 -13.38 5.64 4.16
CA PHE A 388 -14.02 4.36 4.42
C PHE A 388 -13.95 3.43 3.21
N LYS A 389 -13.84 2.12 3.46
CA LYS A 389 -14.02 1.08 2.44
C LYS A 389 -15.43 0.51 2.52
N SER A 390 -16.17 0.53 1.42
CA SER A 390 -17.34 -0.33 1.24
C SER A 390 -16.92 -1.56 0.47
N SER A 391 -17.29 -2.73 0.99
CA SER A 391 -17.23 -3.97 0.24
C SER A 391 -18.25 -3.96 -0.91
N GLY A 392 -18.06 -4.84 -1.89
CA GLY A 392 -18.95 -4.99 -3.04
C GLY A 392 -20.40 -5.32 -2.68
N SER A 393 -20.68 -5.80 -1.47
CA SER A 393 -22.05 -6.05 -0.99
C SER A 393 -22.78 -4.80 -0.50
N GLY A 394 -22.16 -3.61 -0.55
CA GLY A 394 -22.72 -2.37 -0.01
C GLY A 394 -22.64 -2.25 1.51
N VAL A 395 -21.95 -3.19 2.17
CA VAL A 395 -21.64 -3.14 3.60
C VAL A 395 -20.30 -2.43 3.80
N LEU A 396 -20.32 -1.39 4.63
CA LEU A 396 -19.11 -0.71 5.08
C LEU A 396 -18.26 -1.66 5.91
N ASP A 397 -17.01 -1.79 5.51
CA ASP A 397 -16.01 -2.40 6.36
C ASP A 397 -15.67 -1.36 7.45
N SER A 398 -16.00 -1.68 8.71
CA SER A 398 -15.66 -0.83 9.87
C SER A 398 -14.16 -0.71 10.10
N SER A 399 -13.36 -1.48 9.34
CA SER A 399 -11.91 -1.38 9.32
C SER A 399 -11.48 -0.07 8.66
N PHE A 400 -11.32 0.95 9.49
CA PHE A 400 -10.80 2.26 9.14
C PHE A 400 -9.49 2.16 8.32
N LEU A 401 -9.45 2.79 7.15
CA LEU A 401 -8.32 2.71 6.20
C LEU A 401 -7.34 3.89 6.31
N GLY A 402 -7.81 5.11 6.57
CA GLY A 402 -6.93 6.29 6.60
C GLY A 402 -7.61 7.57 7.09
N GLU A 403 -6.90 8.30 7.94
CA GLU A 403 -7.29 9.61 8.51
C GLU A 403 -6.32 10.68 8.01
N MET A 404 -6.84 11.85 7.69
CA MET A 404 -6.07 13.05 7.40
C MET A 404 -6.53 14.17 8.33
N ASP A 405 -5.56 14.88 8.92
CA ASP A 405 -5.81 16.10 9.67
C ASP A 405 -6.08 17.33 8.76
N THR A 406 -6.22 17.08 7.45
CA THR A 406 -6.52 18.07 6.42
C THR A 406 -7.71 17.61 5.57
N VAL A 407 -8.33 18.57 4.87
CA VAL A 407 -9.45 18.30 3.98
C VAL A 407 -8.92 17.75 2.66
N ALA A 408 -9.20 16.49 2.37
CA ALA A 408 -8.94 15.88 1.07
C ALA A 408 -9.73 16.57 -0.05
N ARG A 409 -9.02 17.17 -1.00
CA ARG A 409 -9.58 17.72 -2.23
C ARG A 409 -10.02 16.62 -3.19
N SER A 410 -9.16 15.62 -3.39
CA SER A 410 -9.36 14.47 -4.28
C SER A 410 -8.77 13.20 -3.67
N ILE A 411 -9.39 12.05 -3.95
CA ILE A 411 -8.90 10.75 -3.50
C ILE A 411 -8.97 9.77 -4.67
N PHE A 412 -7.94 8.93 -4.80
CA PHE A 412 -7.88 7.87 -5.81
C PHE A 412 -7.14 6.65 -5.25
N VAL A 413 -7.42 5.47 -5.80
CA VAL A 413 -6.87 4.21 -5.31
C VAL A 413 -6.11 3.48 -6.39
N VAL A 414 -4.89 3.04 -6.11
CA VAL A 414 -4.13 2.16 -7.01
C VAL A 414 -4.09 0.77 -6.40
N GLU A 415 -5.05 -0.06 -6.79
CA GLU A 415 -5.27 -1.34 -6.12
C GLU A 415 -4.20 -2.39 -6.44
N GLN A 416 -3.58 -2.32 -7.64
CA GLN A 416 -2.41 -3.15 -7.96
C GLN A 416 -1.25 -2.93 -6.98
N ALA A 417 -1.12 -1.72 -6.45
CA ALA A 417 -0.13 -1.35 -5.44
C ALA A 417 -0.69 -1.48 -4.01
N SER A 418 -1.99 -1.70 -3.85
CA SER A 418 -2.69 -1.63 -2.57
C SER A 418 -2.47 -0.30 -1.84
N LEU A 419 -2.50 0.81 -2.59
CA LEU A 419 -2.26 2.16 -2.07
C LEU A 419 -3.49 3.07 -2.31
N LEU A 420 -3.81 3.87 -1.31
CA LEU A 420 -4.81 4.92 -1.29
C LEU A 420 -4.06 6.25 -1.35
N TYR A 421 -4.45 7.14 -2.24
CA TYR A 421 -3.87 8.47 -2.33
C TYR A 421 -4.94 9.52 -2.08
N ALA A 422 -4.56 10.56 -1.35
CA ALA A 422 -5.40 11.73 -1.14
C ALA A 422 -4.58 13.00 -1.32
N ILE A 423 -5.12 13.96 -2.05
CA ILE A 423 -4.52 15.28 -2.18
C ILE A 423 -5.31 16.21 -1.30
N ASP A 424 -4.65 16.92 -0.40
CA ASP A 424 -5.34 17.85 0.48
C ASP A 424 -5.54 19.24 -0.17
N THR A 425 -6.30 20.09 0.52
CA THR A 425 -6.53 21.49 0.12
C THR A 425 -5.26 22.32 0.08
N ASN A 426 -4.14 21.86 0.65
CA ASN A 426 -2.85 22.55 0.61
C ASN A 426 -1.96 22.04 -0.53
N GLY A 427 -2.43 21.10 -1.36
CA GLY A 427 -1.64 20.50 -2.44
C GLY A 427 -0.59 19.49 -1.97
N VAL A 428 -0.71 18.96 -0.75
CA VAL A 428 0.12 17.84 -0.27
C VAL A 428 -0.52 16.53 -0.71
N VAL A 429 0.29 15.64 -1.28
CA VAL A 429 -0.14 14.28 -1.62
C VAL A 429 0.15 13.37 -0.44
N HIS A 430 -0.90 12.71 0.05
CA HIS A 430 -0.88 11.75 1.14
C HIS A 430 -1.06 10.33 0.58
N VAL A 431 -0.38 9.34 1.16
CA VAL A 431 -0.49 7.92 0.82
C VAL A 431 -0.88 7.07 2.04
N GLY A 432 -1.81 6.15 1.85
CA GLY A 432 -2.17 5.10 2.79
C GLY A 432 -2.12 3.71 2.12
N GLN A 433 -2.09 2.64 2.92
CA GLN A 433 -2.23 1.28 2.40
C GLN A 433 -3.69 0.82 2.44
N THR A 434 -4.12 0.05 1.44
CA THR A 434 -5.50 -0.46 1.30
C THR A 434 -5.70 -1.89 1.81
N ILE A 435 -4.61 -2.63 2.03
CA ILE A 435 -4.63 -4.00 2.59
C ILE A 435 -4.36 -3.96 4.10
N ILE A 436 -5.26 -4.57 4.85
CA ILE A 436 -5.18 -4.71 6.30
C ILE A 436 -4.78 -6.15 6.62
N THR A 437 -3.52 -6.39 6.99
CA THR A 437 -3.13 -7.69 7.57
C THR A 437 -3.52 -7.68 9.05
N VAL A 438 -4.41 -8.59 9.45
CA VAL A 438 -5.13 -8.67 10.74
C VAL A 438 -4.23 -8.87 11.98
N THR A 439 -2.90 -8.80 11.85
CA THR A 439 -1.94 -9.21 12.90
C THR A 439 -1.37 -8.08 13.75
N THR A 440 -1.65 -6.80 13.51
CA THR A 440 -1.12 -5.69 14.33
C THR A 440 -2.21 -4.82 14.95
N PRO A 441 -2.15 -4.54 16.28
CA PRO A 441 -3.14 -3.71 16.96
C PRO A 441 -2.88 -2.22 16.68
N TYR A 442 -3.91 -1.55 16.16
CA TYR A 442 -4.27 -0.13 16.30
C TYR A 442 -3.16 0.84 16.79
N VAL A 443 -2.24 1.20 15.90
CA VAL A 443 -1.45 2.45 16.04
C VAL A 443 -1.89 3.38 14.91
N ASN A 444 -2.16 4.65 15.25
CA ASN A 444 -2.65 5.73 14.40
C ASN A 444 -2.37 5.54 12.90
N ARG A 445 -3.44 5.31 12.13
CA ARG A 445 -3.42 5.02 10.69
C ARG A 445 -3.59 6.31 9.88
N GLY A 446 -2.72 7.28 10.11
CA GLY A 446 -2.66 8.50 9.30
C GLY A 446 -2.14 8.17 7.91
N MET A 447 -2.71 8.78 6.86
CA MET A 447 -2.04 8.78 5.56
C MET A 447 -0.73 9.57 5.70
N LYS A 448 0.35 9.05 5.11
CA LYS A 448 1.68 9.68 5.16
C LYS A 448 1.78 10.72 4.06
N GLU A 449 2.28 11.91 4.38
CA GLU A 449 2.68 12.89 3.38
C GLU A 449 3.79 12.30 2.50
N LEU A 450 3.59 12.31 1.18
CA LEU A 450 4.52 11.76 0.20
C LEU A 450 5.32 12.88 -0.47
N PHE A 451 4.67 13.94 -0.93
CA PHE A 451 5.34 15.13 -1.48
C PHE A 451 4.39 16.32 -1.59
N TYR A 452 4.99 17.50 -1.74
CA TYR A 452 4.30 18.76 -2.01
C TYR A 452 4.24 19.04 -3.52
N THR A 453 3.05 19.32 -4.06
CA THR A 453 2.86 19.56 -5.50
C THR A 453 3.26 20.97 -5.96
N GLY A 454 3.48 21.92 -5.05
CA GLY A 454 4.07 23.22 -5.37
C GLY A 454 3.16 24.45 -5.28
N SER A 455 1.84 24.33 -5.03
CA SER A 455 0.99 25.49 -4.71
C SER A 455 -0.26 25.11 -3.89
N PRO A 456 -0.56 25.80 -2.76
CA PRO A 456 -1.76 25.54 -1.96
C PRO A 456 -3.06 25.92 -2.67
N ASP A 457 -3.00 26.87 -3.61
CA ASP A 457 -4.19 27.42 -4.27
C ASP A 457 -4.58 26.63 -5.54
N SER A 458 -3.66 25.83 -6.08
CA SER A 458 -3.84 25.13 -7.35
C SER A 458 -4.99 24.13 -7.35
N GLN A 459 -5.94 24.25 -8.30
CA GLN A 459 -6.96 23.21 -8.51
C GLN A 459 -6.40 21.98 -9.22
N LEU A 460 -5.57 21.21 -8.55
CA LEU A 460 -5.07 19.95 -9.10
C LEU A 460 -6.23 18.98 -9.37
N GLU A 461 -6.51 18.77 -10.65
CA GLU A 461 -7.46 17.79 -11.15
C GLU A 461 -6.71 16.53 -11.59
N TYR A 462 -7.16 15.36 -11.12
CA TYR A 462 -6.61 14.06 -11.48
C TYR A 462 -7.25 13.56 -12.78
N PHE A 463 -6.43 13.31 -13.81
CA PHE A 463 -6.93 12.89 -15.13
C PHE A 463 -6.71 11.41 -15.44
N GLY A 464 -6.02 10.66 -14.57
CA GLY A 464 -5.85 9.22 -14.71
C GLY A 464 -4.44 8.72 -14.47
N SER A 465 -4.32 7.39 -14.47
CA SER A 465 -3.06 6.65 -14.39
C SER A 465 -2.76 6.00 -15.75
N PHE A 466 -1.52 6.12 -16.21
CA PHE A 466 -1.10 5.55 -17.49
C PHE A 466 -0.68 4.08 -17.34
N GLY A 467 -1.61 3.16 -17.58
CA GLY A 467 -1.28 1.78 -17.94
C GLY A 467 -1.01 1.66 -19.45
N GLY A 468 -0.25 0.65 -19.90
CA GLY A 468 -0.41 0.14 -21.28
C GLY A 468 0.06 0.95 -22.50
N THR A 469 0.69 2.13 -22.40
CA THR A 469 1.37 2.77 -23.57
C THR A 469 2.73 2.12 -23.84
N LYS A 470 2.77 0.84 -24.25
CA LYS A 470 4.00 0.05 -24.48
C LYS A 470 5.06 0.06 -23.33
N TYR A 471 4.74 0.56 -22.15
CA TYR A 471 5.63 0.63 -20.99
C TYR A 471 5.42 -0.56 -20.03
N SER A 472 5.43 -1.78 -20.57
CA SER A 472 5.03 -3.03 -19.91
C SER A 472 3.52 -3.29 -19.92
N THR A 473 3.15 -4.53 -20.25
CA THR A 473 1.81 -5.10 -20.06
C THR A 473 1.48 -5.32 -18.58
N THR A 474 2.36 -4.89 -17.69
CA THR A 474 2.33 -5.12 -16.25
C THR A 474 2.93 -3.88 -15.57
N MET A 475 2.13 -3.07 -14.90
CA MET A 475 2.68 -2.19 -13.86
C MET A 475 3.26 -3.10 -12.77
N THR A 476 4.46 -2.80 -12.26
CA THR A 476 4.87 -3.39 -10.98
C THR A 476 3.94 -2.86 -9.89
N SER A 477 3.87 -3.51 -8.73
CA SER A 477 3.08 -3.03 -7.56
C SER A 477 3.58 -1.69 -6.97
N GLU A 478 4.49 -1.03 -7.68
CA GLU A 478 5.47 -0.09 -7.18
C GLU A 478 5.50 1.15 -8.10
N GLU A 479 5.43 1.02 -9.42
CA GLU A 479 5.42 2.15 -10.35
C GLU A 479 4.07 2.89 -10.43
N MET A 480 4.09 4.23 -10.35
CA MET A 480 2.93 5.07 -10.63
C MET A 480 3.24 6.22 -11.58
N ARG A 481 2.35 6.42 -12.56
CA ARG A 481 2.40 7.56 -13.47
C ARG A 481 1.05 8.25 -13.49
N ASN A 482 1.00 9.48 -13.00
CA ASN A 482 -0.21 10.25 -12.84
C ASN A 482 -0.08 11.59 -13.56
N LEU A 483 -1.21 12.03 -14.12
CA LEU A 483 -1.34 13.36 -14.71
C LEU A 483 -2.15 14.25 -13.76
N PHE A 484 -1.59 15.40 -13.41
CA PHE A 484 -2.35 16.46 -12.77
C PHE A 484 -2.29 17.73 -13.60
N PHE A 485 -3.40 18.44 -13.62
CA PHE A 485 -3.48 19.74 -14.27
C PHE A 485 -3.82 20.78 -13.22
N ASN A 486 -3.09 21.88 -13.24
CA ASN A 486 -3.41 23.06 -12.47
C ASN A 486 -4.09 24.08 -13.39
N PRO A 487 -5.40 24.34 -13.25
CA PRO A 487 -6.14 25.27 -14.11
C PRO A 487 -5.84 26.74 -13.79
N GLU A 488 -5.21 27.06 -12.66
CA GLU A 488 -4.84 28.46 -12.34
C GLU A 488 -3.58 28.89 -13.08
N THR A 489 -2.61 27.99 -13.20
CA THR A 489 -1.35 28.23 -13.90
C THR A 489 -1.33 27.63 -15.30
N CYS A 490 -2.36 26.86 -15.65
CA CYS A 490 -2.45 25.98 -16.83
C CYS A 490 -1.16 25.19 -17.08
N THR A 491 -0.61 24.68 -15.98
CA THR A 491 0.54 23.78 -16.02
C THR A 491 0.08 22.36 -15.84
N MET A 492 0.54 21.48 -16.72
CA MET A 492 0.43 20.05 -16.59
C MET A 492 1.64 19.55 -15.80
N ASP A 493 1.38 18.88 -14.69
CA ASP A 493 2.40 18.17 -13.95
C ASP A 493 2.21 16.67 -14.20
N ILE A 494 3.11 16.08 -14.98
CA ILE A 494 3.25 14.63 -15.07
C ILE A 494 4.11 14.20 -13.90
N PHE A 495 3.51 13.48 -12.97
CA PHE A 495 4.25 12.84 -11.90
C PHE A 495 4.50 11.39 -12.28
N GLN A 496 5.76 11.08 -12.54
CA GLN A 496 6.22 9.71 -12.56
C GLN A 496 6.87 9.44 -11.21
N SER A 497 6.08 8.91 -10.28
CA SER A 497 6.70 8.21 -9.16
C SER A 497 7.15 6.87 -9.71
N ILE A 498 8.44 6.77 -10.04
CA ILE A 498 9.08 5.46 -10.15
C ILE A 498 9.08 4.92 -8.73
N GLY A 499 7.97 4.34 -8.30
CA GLY A 499 7.84 3.84 -6.95
C GLY A 499 8.57 2.51 -6.78
N THR A 500 9.81 2.42 -7.28
CA THR A 500 10.82 1.80 -6.46
C THR A 500 10.78 2.54 -5.12
N SER A 501 10.00 2.04 -4.16
CA SER A 501 10.48 2.03 -2.79
C SER A 501 11.91 1.54 -2.94
N LEU A 502 12.92 2.32 -2.57
CA LEU A 502 14.33 1.95 -2.70
C LEU A 502 14.68 0.71 -1.82
N GLY A 503 13.67 -0.07 -1.43
CA GLY A 503 13.70 -1.22 -0.56
C GLY A 503 14.36 -0.85 0.76
N ALA A 504 15.17 -1.77 1.23
CA ALA A 504 16.22 -1.43 2.18
C ALA A 504 17.19 -0.41 1.54
N LEU A 505 17.27 0.79 2.09
CA LEU A 505 18.22 1.79 1.64
C LEU A 505 19.65 1.31 1.94
N PRO A 506 20.59 1.30 0.98
CA PRO A 506 21.99 1.03 1.28
C PRO A 506 22.61 2.11 2.19
N PRO A 507 23.81 1.87 2.73
CA PRO A 507 24.55 2.90 3.45
C PRO A 507 24.76 4.17 2.61
N GLY A 508 24.32 5.33 3.08
CA GLY A 508 24.32 6.55 2.27
C GLY A 508 23.77 7.79 2.94
N THR A 509 23.76 8.89 2.19
CA THR A 509 23.05 10.14 2.51
C THR A 509 21.98 10.35 1.46
N TYR A 510 20.77 10.69 1.86
CA TYR A 510 19.58 10.71 1.02
C TYR A 510 18.98 12.11 0.89
N ALA A 511 17.92 12.26 0.10
CA ALA A 511 17.34 13.54 -0.31
C ALA A 511 16.89 14.41 0.88
N SER A 512 16.41 13.79 1.97
CA SER A 512 16.05 14.50 3.21
C SER A 512 17.25 15.07 3.97
N GLY A 513 18.48 14.72 3.58
CA GLY A 513 19.71 15.02 4.32
C GLY A 513 20.05 14.01 5.41
N ASN A 514 19.19 13.02 5.68
CA ASN A 514 19.46 11.94 6.62
C ASN A 514 20.60 11.04 6.12
N ARG A 515 21.35 10.47 7.08
CA ARG A 515 22.47 9.58 6.81
C ARG A 515 22.29 8.23 7.49
N TYR A 516 22.22 7.17 6.70
CA TYR A 516 22.08 5.79 7.18
C TYR A 516 23.43 5.08 7.09
N ILE A 517 24.09 4.85 8.21
CA ILE A 517 25.48 4.32 8.24
C ILE A 517 25.53 2.84 7.83
N LEU A 518 24.54 2.06 8.26
CA LEU A 518 24.39 0.64 7.90
C LEU A 518 23.20 0.41 6.96
N GLY A 519 22.63 1.47 6.40
CA GLY A 519 21.41 1.42 5.61
C GLY A 519 20.14 1.28 6.46
N THR A 520 19.02 1.05 5.80
CA THR A 520 17.71 0.82 6.43
C THR A 520 17.17 -0.58 6.12
N ASP A 521 16.13 -1.00 6.83
CA ASP A 521 15.29 -2.13 6.43
C ASP A 521 14.28 -1.74 5.35
N ASN A 522 13.44 -2.69 4.94
CA ASN A 522 12.42 -2.51 3.90
C ASN A 522 11.27 -1.57 4.30
N VAL A 523 11.14 -1.21 5.59
CA VAL A 523 10.12 -0.28 6.10
C VAL A 523 10.70 1.12 6.32
N GLY A 524 12.03 1.24 6.37
CA GLY A 524 12.76 2.49 6.56
C GLY A 524 13.40 2.62 7.94
N HIS A 525 13.40 1.59 8.79
CA HIS A 525 14.10 1.66 10.07
C HIS A 525 15.62 1.61 9.88
N ASP A 526 16.35 2.46 10.60
CA ASP A 526 17.81 2.49 10.55
C ASP A 526 18.43 1.22 11.18
N ILE A 527 19.22 0.48 10.39
CA ILE A 527 19.80 -0.80 10.80
C ILE A 527 20.79 -0.61 11.96
N LEU A 528 21.53 0.50 11.99
CA LEU A 528 22.49 0.77 13.06
C LEU A 528 21.78 0.98 14.40
N THR A 529 20.70 1.75 14.41
CA THR A 529 19.84 1.98 15.57
C THR A 529 19.29 0.66 16.09
N HIS A 530 18.71 -0.17 15.21
CA HIS A 530 18.20 -1.49 15.59
C HIS A 530 19.30 -2.43 16.10
N LEU A 531 20.49 -2.40 15.51
CA LEU A 531 21.64 -3.18 15.97
C LEU A 531 22.04 -2.81 17.40
N ILE A 532 22.12 -1.51 17.70
CA ILE A 532 22.44 -0.96 19.02
C ILE A 532 21.40 -1.39 20.05
N TYR A 533 20.11 -1.20 19.77
CA TYR A 533 19.05 -1.59 20.69
C TYR A 533 18.94 -3.11 20.87
N GLY A 534 19.17 -3.90 19.82
CA GLY A 534 19.17 -5.36 19.86
C GLY A 534 20.19 -5.95 20.84
N SER A 535 21.30 -5.23 21.11
CA SER A 535 22.29 -5.65 22.10
C SER A 535 21.72 -5.75 23.53
N ARG A 536 20.70 -4.94 23.86
CA ARG A 536 20.03 -4.96 25.17
C ARG A 536 19.30 -6.28 25.39
N VAL A 537 18.53 -6.72 24.41
CA VAL A 537 17.75 -7.96 24.49
C VAL A 537 18.70 -9.15 24.58
N ALA A 538 19.74 -9.20 23.75
CA ALA A 538 20.74 -10.27 23.78
C ALA A 538 21.40 -10.40 25.17
N LEU A 539 21.93 -9.29 25.72
CA LEU A 539 22.57 -9.31 27.04
C LEU A 539 21.58 -9.61 28.17
N PHE A 540 20.37 -9.05 28.11
CA PHE A 540 19.34 -9.29 29.12
C PHE A 540 18.96 -10.77 29.17
N VAL A 541 18.58 -11.37 28.04
CA VAL A 541 18.16 -12.77 27.99
C VAL A 541 19.32 -13.70 28.33
N GLY A 542 20.49 -13.45 27.75
CA GLY A 542 21.69 -14.24 28.00
C GLY A 542 22.07 -14.28 29.47
N LEU A 543 22.20 -13.11 30.12
CA LEU A 543 22.63 -13.00 31.51
C LEU A 543 21.57 -13.52 32.49
N THR A 544 20.30 -13.18 32.29
CA THR A 544 19.24 -13.57 33.23
C THR A 544 18.98 -15.07 33.19
N ALA A 545 18.85 -15.67 32.00
CA ALA A 545 18.66 -17.11 31.86
C ALA A 545 19.84 -17.89 32.45
N ALA A 546 21.08 -17.48 32.14
CA ALA A 546 22.27 -18.10 32.70
C ALA A 546 22.37 -17.98 34.21
N PHE A 547 22.05 -16.80 34.75
CA PHE A 547 22.05 -16.59 36.19
C PHE A 547 21.12 -17.59 36.90
N PHE A 548 19.86 -17.68 36.47
CA PHE A 548 18.90 -18.60 37.12
C PHE A 548 19.27 -20.06 36.92
N SER A 549 19.65 -20.49 35.71
CA SER A 549 20.08 -21.88 35.46
C SER A 549 21.28 -22.29 36.30
N VAL A 550 22.27 -21.42 36.44
CA VAL A 550 23.49 -21.71 37.21
C VAL A 550 23.22 -21.71 38.70
N VAL A 551 22.42 -20.77 39.22
CA VAL A 551 22.04 -20.74 40.63
C VAL A 551 21.31 -22.04 40.99
N VAL A 552 20.28 -22.41 40.23
CA VAL A 552 19.52 -23.65 40.47
C VAL A 552 20.43 -24.87 40.36
N GLY A 553 21.21 -24.98 39.29
CA GLY A 553 22.08 -26.12 39.07
C GLY A 553 23.19 -26.25 40.12
N THR A 554 23.74 -25.12 40.58
CA THR A 554 24.77 -25.11 41.62
C THR A 554 24.19 -25.54 42.97
N LEU A 555 23.00 -25.05 43.34
CA LEU A 555 22.34 -25.45 44.57
C LEU A 555 22.04 -26.96 44.59
N ILE A 556 21.44 -27.48 43.50
CA ILE A 556 21.12 -28.92 43.40
C ILE A 556 22.40 -29.76 43.38
N GLY A 557 23.44 -29.31 42.68
CA GLY A 557 24.74 -29.99 42.62
C GLY A 557 25.45 -30.07 43.97
N LEU A 558 25.45 -28.97 44.74
CA LEU A 558 26.02 -28.92 46.08
C LEU A 558 25.26 -29.84 47.05
N ILE A 559 23.93 -29.79 47.03
CA ILE A 559 23.08 -30.60 47.93
C ILE A 559 23.23 -32.09 47.60
N SER A 560 23.12 -32.47 46.32
CA SER A 560 23.25 -33.87 45.89
C SER A 560 24.65 -34.43 46.19
N GLY A 561 25.71 -33.68 45.85
CA GLY A 561 27.09 -34.11 46.07
C GLY A 561 27.49 -34.19 47.55
N TYR A 562 26.98 -33.29 48.40
CA TYR A 562 27.31 -33.29 49.82
C TYR A 562 26.61 -34.41 50.58
N TYR A 563 25.27 -34.52 50.45
CA TYR A 563 24.50 -35.49 51.23
C TYR A 563 24.68 -36.93 50.73
N GLY A 564 24.79 -37.15 49.42
CA GLY A 564 24.87 -38.50 48.86
C GLY A 564 23.60 -39.34 49.09
N GLY A 565 23.72 -40.66 48.89
CA GLY A 565 22.68 -41.63 49.24
C GLY A 565 21.33 -41.39 48.53
N ARG A 566 20.24 -41.35 49.29
CA ARG A 566 18.87 -41.19 48.74
C ARG A 566 18.61 -39.80 48.16
N ILE A 567 19.14 -38.74 48.77
CA ILE A 567 18.96 -37.35 48.30
C ILE A 567 19.61 -37.20 46.93
N ASP A 568 20.85 -37.68 46.82
CA ASP A 568 21.58 -37.72 45.56
C ASP A 568 20.84 -38.53 44.49
N MET A 569 20.40 -39.74 44.81
CA MET A 569 19.66 -40.60 43.89
C MET A 569 18.41 -39.91 43.33
N ILE A 570 17.61 -39.24 44.17
CA ILE A 570 16.37 -38.57 43.74
C ILE A 570 16.70 -37.35 42.87
N LEU A 571 17.60 -36.47 43.33
CA LEU A 571 17.95 -35.25 42.59
C LEU A 571 18.62 -35.57 41.24
N MET A 572 19.49 -36.58 41.21
CA MET A 572 20.10 -37.04 39.96
C MET A 572 19.10 -37.72 39.04
N ARG A 573 18.09 -38.42 39.57
CA ARG A 573 17.02 -38.97 38.73
C ARG A 573 16.20 -37.87 38.06
N ILE A 574 15.86 -36.80 38.78
CA ILE A 574 15.17 -35.63 38.21
C ILE A 574 16.05 -34.96 37.15
N THR A 575 17.35 -34.79 37.45
CA THR A 575 18.35 -34.23 36.51
C THR A 575 18.46 -35.08 35.24
N ASP A 576 18.49 -36.40 35.38
CA ASP A 576 18.59 -37.35 34.26
C ASP A 576 17.33 -37.31 33.39
N ILE A 577 16.14 -37.22 34.00
CA ILE A 577 14.86 -37.04 33.28
C ILE A 577 14.88 -35.71 32.52
N ALA A 578 15.34 -34.62 33.13
CA ALA A 578 15.39 -33.32 32.46
C ALA A 578 16.35 -33.33 31.25
N LEU A 579 17.47 -34.08 31.32
CA LEU A 579 18.44 -34.18 30.23
C LEU A 579 18.00 -35.07 29.07
N THR A 580 17.02 -35.96 29.26
CA THR A 580 16.45 -36.75 28.16
C THR A 580 15.40 -35.99 27.37
N ILE A 581 14.89 -34.88 27.91
CA ILE A 581 13.93 -34.01 27.22
C ILE A 581 14.65 -33.29 26.06
N PRO A 582 14.11 -33.34 24.83
CA PRO A 582 14.71 -32.64 23.70
C PRO A 582 14.52 -31.12 23.87
N PHE A 583 15.63 -30.41 24.02
CA PHE A 583 15.65 -28.98 24.35
C PHE A 583 14.88 -28.11 23.34
N LEU A 584 15.29 -28.13 22.06
CA LEU A 584 14.70 -27.26 21.03
C LEU A 584 13.18 -27.50 20.85
N PRO A 585 12.67 -28.74 20.68
CA PRO A 585 11.24 -28.97 20.55
C PRO A 585 10.39 -28.43 21.70
N ILE A 586 10.83 -28.59 22.95
CA ILE A 586 10.08 -28.08 24.10
C ILE A 586 10.08 -26.56 24.14
N VAL A 587 11.21 -25.91 23.85
CA VAL A 587 11.29 -24.46 23.80
C VAL A 587 10.35 -23.89 22.74
N LEU A 588 10.30 -24.49 21.55
CA LEU A 588 9.39 -24.09 20.46
C LEU A 588 7.91 -24.25 20.85
N ILE A 589 7.54 -25.38 21.45
CA ILE A 589 6.16 -25.63 21.89
C ILE A 589 5.78 -24.66 23.01
N TRP A 590 6.68 -24.42 23.96
CA TRP A 590 6.45 -23.52 25.08
C TRP A 590 6.20 -22.09 24.65
N THR A 591 7.04 -21.54 23.76
CA THR A 591 6.89 -20.15 23.28
C THR A 591 5.61 -19.98 22.48
N GLN A 592 5.21 -21.00 21.72
CA GLN A 592 3.94 -20.98 20.97
C GLN A 592 2.71 -21.00 21.88
N ILE A 593 2.72 -21.79 22.96
CA ILE A 593 1.56 -21.94 23.86
C ILE A 593 1.48 -20.80 24.88
N SER A 594 2.62 -20.39 25.45
CA SER A 594 2.69 -19.37 26.52
C SER A 594 2.60 -17.94 25.99
N GLY A 595 2.68 -17.77 24.67
CA GLY A 595 2.73 -16.49 23.99
C GLY A 595 4.16 -15.98 23.76
N GLN A 596 4.29 -15.11 22.77
CA GLN A 596 5.53 -14.47 22.36
C GLN A 596 5.95 -13.38 23.37
N SER A 597 6.90 -13.70 24.26
CA SER A 597 7.43 -12.76 25.26
C SER A 597 8.87 -13.09 25.63
N ILE A 598 9.71 -12.06 25.82
CA ILE A 598 11.10 -12.24 26.28
C ILE A 598 11.14 -13.00 27.60
N TRP A 599 10.21 -12.70 28.52
CA TRP A 599 10.16 -13.36 29.82
C TRP A 599 9.88 -14.85 29.70
N ASN A 600 9.02 -15.26 28.76
CA ASN A 600 8.74 -16.67 28.52
C ASN A 600 9.99 -17.40 28.00
N ILE A 601 10.79 -16.75 27.17
CA ILE A 601 12.08 -17.28 26.70
C ILE A 601 13.05 -17.42 27.89
N VAL A 602 13.19 -16.39 28.73
CA VAL A 602 14.06 -16.47 29.92
C VAL A 602 13.63 -17.60 30.86
N ILE A 603 12.32 -17.73 31.12
CA ILE A 603 11.77 -18.75 32.01
C ILE A 603 12.07 -20.15 31.48
N ILE A 604 11.80 -20.44 30.20
CA ILE A 604 12.01 -21.79 29.66
C ILE A 604 13.50 -22.14 29.57
N LEU A 605 14.36 -21.18 29.23
CA LEU A 605 15.81 -21.38 29.25
C LEU A 605 16.29 -21.65 30.68
N ALA A 606 15.80 -20.91 31.67
CA ALA A 606 16.14 -21.12 33.08
C ALA A 606 15.72 -22.52 33.56
N LEU A 607 14.48 -22.93 33.24
CA LEU A 607 13.88 -24.21 33.63
C LEU A 607 14.56 -25.43 33.00
N LEU A 608 15.12 -25.30 31.79
CA LEU A 608 15.74 -26.41 31.09
C LEU A 608 17.28 -26.39 31.17
N GLY A 609 17.90 -25.27 31.53
CA GLY A 609 19.35 -25.09 31.48
C GLY A 609 20.15 -25.60 32.69
N TRP A 610 19.52 -25.79 33.85
CA TRP A 610 20.18 -26.19 35.09
C TRP A 610 20.76 -27.63 35.17
N PRO A 611 20.25 -28.66 34.46
CA PRO A 611 20.66 -30.05 34.68
C PRO A 611 22.14 -30.33 34.35
N GLY A 612 22.67 -29.74 33.29
CA GLY A 612 24.07 -29.93 32.89
C GLY A 612 25.05 -29.42 33.95
N ILE A 613 24.77 -28.23 34.48
CA ILE A 613 25.57 -27.59 35.54
C ILE A 613 25.51 -28.42 36.83
N THR A 614 24.33 -28.96 37.16
CA THR A 614 24.12 -29.83 38.34
C THR A 614 25.08 -31.01 38.35
N ARG A 615 25.21 -31.73 37.23
CA ARG A 615 26.11 -32.88 37.11
C ARG A 615 27.56 -32.50 37.40
N VAL A 616 28.02 -31.38 36.85
CA VAL A 616 29.40 -30.94 36.99
C VAL A 616 29.70 -30.45 38.41
N VAL A 617 28.83 -29.61 38.97
CA VAL A 617 28.96 -29.11 40.35
C VAL A 617 28.91 -30.27 41.34
N ARG A 618 28.04 -31.27 41.11
CA ARG A 618 27.97 -32.48 41.93
C ARG A 618 29.28 -33.25 41.91
N ALA A 619 29.87 -33.47 40.74
CA ALA A 619 31.15 -34.19 40.62
C ALA A 619 32.28 -33.49 41.39
N GLN A 620 32.35 -32.15 41.28
CA GLN A 620 33.31 -31.35 42.05
C GLN A 620 33.04 -31.40 43.55
N THR A 621 31.77 -31.32 43.95
CA THR A 621 31.35 -31.40 45.34
C THR A 621 31.73 -32.74 45.97
N LEU A 622 31.53 -33.85 45.25
CA LEU A 622 31.91 -35.19 45.71
C LEU A 622 33.42 -35.28 45.95
N SER A 623 34.23 -34.70 45.06
CA SER A 623 35.69 -34.66 45.23
C SER A 623 36.13 -33.76 46.39
N LEU A 624 35.48 -32.62 46.59
CA LEU A 624 35.83 -31.68 47.67
C LEU A 624 35.43 -32.18 49.04
N LYS A 625 34.31 -32.92 49.13
CA LYS A 625 33.81 -33.51 50.37
C LYS A 625 34.82 -34.46 51.03
N GLU A 626 35.63 -35.16 50.23
CA GLU A 626 36.64 -36.12 50.69
C GLU A 626 37.99 -35.47 51.05
N ARG A 627 38.09 -34.13 51.06
CA ARG A 627 39.34 -33.43 51.40
C ARG A 627 39.48 -33.19 52.91
N SER A 628 40.72 -33.27 53.40
CA SER A 628 41.07 -33.16 54.82
C SER A 628 40.58 -31.89 55.54
N PHE A 629 40.43 -30.77 54.84
CA PHE A 629 39.89 -29.54 55.45
C PHE A 629 38.39 -29.65 55.76
N VAL A 630 37.64 -30.47 55.01
CA VAL A 630 36.22 -30.75 55.28
C VAL A 630 36.10 -31.68 56.49
N ASP A 631 36.97 -32.69 56.59
CA ASP A 631 37.04 -33.57 57.76
C ASP A 631 37.38 -32.79 59.03
N ALA A 632 38.36 -31.89 58.96
CA ALA A 632 38.73 -31.02 60.08
C ALA A 632 37.55 -30.12 60.51
N ALA A 633 36.79 -29.56 59.56
CA ALA A 633 35.61 -28.75 59.86
C ALA A 633 34.50 -29.58 60.53
N ARG A 634 34.33 -30.85 60.11
CA ARG A 634 33.36 -31.79 60.70
C ARG A 634 33.76 -32.20 62.12
N VAL A 635 35.03 -32.53 62.37
CA VAL A 635 35.55 -32.85 63.71
C VAL A 635 35.42 -31.65 64.66
N SER A 636 35.54 -30.43 64.12
CA SER A 636 35.35 -29.18 64.87
C SER A 636 33.88 -28.84 65.19
N GLY A 637 32.92 -29.71 64.84
CA GLY A 637 31.49 -29.52 65.12
C GLY A 637 30.79 -28.50 64.23
N SER A 638 31.32 -28.21 63.03
CA SER A 638 30.61 -27.33 62.08
C SER A 638 29.34 -27.98 61.54
N SER A 639 28.24 -27.23 61.45
CA SER A 639 27.00 -27.70 60.84
C SER A 639 27.15 -27.92 59.33
N ASP A 640 26.35 -28.83 58.78
CA ASP A 640 26.36 -29.16 57.33
C ASP A 640 26.19 -27.92 56.44
N THR A 641 25.26 -27.03 56.77
CA THR A 641 25.05 -25.78 56.02
C THR A 641 26.29 -24.89 56.03
N LYS A 642 27.00 -24.83 57.17
CA LYS A 642 28.25 -24.07 57.29
C LYS A 642 29.38 -24.74 56.51
N ILE A 643 29.44 -26.07 56.48
CA ILE A 643 30.39 -26.82 55.66
C ILE A 643 30.14 -26.55 54.17
N ILE A 644 28.89 -26.67 53.70
CA ILE A 644 28.52 -26.42 52.32
C ILE A 644 28.84 -24.97 51.93
N LEU A 645 28.33 -23.98 52.65
CA LEU A 645 28.44 -22.58 52.24
C LEU A 645 29.83 -21.96 52.46
N LYS A 646 30.56 -22.38 53.51
CA LYS A 646 31.84 -21.75 53.88
C LYS A 646 33.05 -22.53 53.41
N HIS A 647 32.94 -23.84 53.21
CA HIS A 647 34.09 -24.69 52.86
C HIS A 647 33.97 -25.29 51.45
N ILE A 648 32.80 -25.73 51.00
CA ILE A 648 32.65 -26.38 49.70
C ILE A 648 32.29 -25.37 48.60
N ALA A 649 31.21 -24.62 48.77
CA ALA A 649 30.68 -23.70 47.76
C ALA A 649 31.74 -22.70 47.25
N PRO A 650 32.56 -22.04 48.09
CA PRO A 650 33.58 -21.11 47.60
C PRO A 650 34.62 -21.76 46.67
N ASN A 651 34.86 -23.07 46.80
CA ASN A 651 35.76 -23.83 45.93
C ASN A 651 35.10 -24.30 44.62
N VAL A 652 33.76 -24.41 44.57
CA VAL A 652 33.02 -24.81 43.36
C VAL A 652 32.50 -23.60 42.57
N LEU A 653 32.23 -22.48 43.23
CA LEU A 653 31.72 -21.26 42.60
C LEU A 653 32.54 -20.80 41.38
N PRO A 654 33.88 -20.85 41.36
CA PRO A 654 34.66 -20.53 40.16
C PRO A 654 34.26 -21.37 38.93
N PHE A 655 33.99 -22.67 39.13
CA PHE A 655 33.47 -23.54 38.07
C PHE A 655 32.04 -23.14 37.67
N SER A 656 31.17 -22.84 38.62
CA SER A 656 29.81 -22.35 38.32
C SER A 656 29.82 -21.08 37.46
N PHE A 657 30.71 -20.12 37.77
CA PHE A 657 30.86 -18.90 36.96
C PHE A 657 31.38 -19.19 35.55
N LEU A 658 32.33 -20.13 35.39
CA LEU A 658 32.77 -20.58 34.07
C LEU A 658 31.57 -21.11 33.26
N TYR A 659 30.75 -22.00 33.82
CA TYR A 659 29.58 -22.52 33.12
C TYR A 659 28.53 -21.43 32.86
N MET A 660 28.41 -20.44 33.72
CA MET A 660 27.55 -19.28 33.48
C MET A 660 27.93 -18.58 32.18
N THR A 661 29.22 -18.27 31.98
CA THR A 661 29.67 -17.60 30.75
C THR A 661 29.35 -18.40 29.48
N LEU A 662 29.53 -19.73 29.52
CA LEU A 662 29.21 -20.60 28.39
C LEU A 662 27.70 -20.68 28.13
N PHE A 663 26.90 -20.72 29.19
CA PHE A 663 25.44 -20.75 29.06
C PHE A 663 24.87 -19.43 28.55
N VAL A 664 25.45 -18.28 28.92
CA VAL A 664 25.06 -16.97 28.38
C VAL A 664 25.15 -16.99 26.84
N ALA A 665 26.25 -17.46 26.28
CA ALA A 665 26.41 -17.57 24.82
C ALA A 665 25.34 -18.47 24.18
N GLY A 666 25.06 -19.62 24.79
CA GLY A 666 24.01 -20.53 24.33
C GLY A 666 22.60 -19.94 24.40
N ALA A 667 22.30 -19.20 25.47
CA ALA A 667 21.03 -18.51 25.66
C ALA A 667 20.82 -17.39 24.64
N ILE A 668 21.85 -16.58 24.35
CA ILE A 668 21.82 -15.56 23.29
C ILE A 668 21.53 -16.19 21.93
N LEU A 669 22.24 -17.28 21.59
CA LEU A 669 22.04 -17.96 20.31
C LEU A 669 20.64 -18.57 20.20
N THR A 670 20.12 -19.14 21.30
CA THR A 670 18.78 -19.73 21.33
C THR A 670 17.71 -18.66 21.18
N GLU A 671 17.83 -17.52 21.88
CA GLU A 671 16.91 -16.38 21.72
C GLU A 671 16.92 -15.88 20.28
N ALA A 672 18.10 -15.64 19.70
CA ALA A 672 18.21 -15.20 18.32
C ALA A 672 17.59 -16.19 17.33
N ALA A 673 17.74 -17.50 17.56
CA ALA A 673 17.14 -18.55 16.74
C ALA A 673 15.60 -18.58 16.84
N LEU A 674 15.04 -18.40 18.05
CA LEU A 674 13.59 -18.33 18.25
C LEU A 674 13.00 -17.07 17.62
N SER A 675 13.64 -15.94 17.84
CA SER A 675 13.28 -14.65 17.24
C SER A 675 13.38 -14.69 15.71
N TYR A 676 14.40 -15.35 15.16
CA TYR A 676 14.50 -15.63 13.72
C TYR A 676 13.32 -16.44 13.17
N LEU A 677 12.86 -17.45 13.93
CA LEU A 677 11.69 -18.28 13.62
C LEU A 677 10.35 -17.59 13.93
N ALA A 678 10.34 -16.28 14.20
CA ALA A 678 9.16 -15.50 14.57
C ALA A 678 8.44 -15.99 15.86
N LEU A 679 9.19 -16.61 16.76
CA LEU A 679 8.74 -17.02 18.11
C LEU A 679 9.32 -16.13 19.22
N GLY A 680 10.07 -15.09 18.84
CA GLY A 680 10.53 -14.02 19.70
C GLY A 680 9.42 -13.07 20.12
N ASP A 681 9.73 -12.13 21.01
CA ASP A 681 8.81 -11.06 21.38
C ASP A 681 8.76 -10.00 20.27
N PRO A 682 7.59 -9.75 19.64
CA PRO A 682 7.47 -8.81 18.54
C PRO A 682 7.52 -7.34 18.99
N LYS A 683 7.40 -7.06 20.30
CA LYS A 683 7.37 -5.69 20.84
C LYS A 683 8.76 -5.10 21.07
N VAL A 684 9.80 -5.89 20.85
CA VAL A 684 11.19 -5.50 21.10
C VAL A 684 12.04 -5.81 19.88
N ILE A 685 13.08 -5.00 19.70
CA ILE A 685 14.08 -5.26 18.67
C ILE A 685 15.09 -6.25 19.24
N SER A 686 15.17 -7.43 18.62
CA SER A 686 16.24 -8.40 18.85
C SER A 686 17.01 -8.63 17.56
N TRP A 687 18.26 -9.08 17.65
CA TRP A 687 19.05 -9.42 16.46
C TRP A 687 18.43 -10.59 15.68
N GLY A 688 17.72 -11.50 16.36
CA GLY A 688 16.94 -12.55 15.69
C GLY A 688 15.75 -11.98 14.90
N ASN A 689 15.04 -10.99 15.45
CA ASN A 689 13.93 -10.31 14.74
C ASN A 689 14.45 -9.58 13.50
N MET A 690 15.61 -8.93 13.57
CA MET A 690 16.26 -8.31 12.41
C MET A 690 16.54 -9.33 11.30
N LEU A 691 17.06 -10.52 11.66
CA LEU A 691 17.31 -11.61 10.71
C LEU A 691 16.01 -12.24 10.17
N SER A 692 14.95 -12.31 10.98
CA SER A 692 13.64 -12.80 10.54
C SER A 692 13.03 -11.87 9.49
N THR A 693 13.16 -10.56 9.71
CA THR A 693 12.54 -9.53 8.86
C THR A 693 13.20 -9.48 7.48
N ILE A 694 14.53 -9.63 7.39
CA ILE A 694 15.20 -9.71 6.07
C ILE A 694 14.84 -11.00 5.31
N GLN A 695 14.69 -12.12 6.02
CA GLN A 695 14.32 -13.39 5.41
C GLN A 695 12.88 -13.38 4.87
N THR A 696 11.95 -12.84 5.66
CA THR A 696 10.53 -12.75 5.28
C THR A 696 10.25 -11.72 4.21
N SER A 697 11.07 -10.65 4.13
CA SER A 697 10.99 -9.65 3.06
C SER A 697 11.70 -10.08 1.76
N GLY A 698 12.37 -11.23 1.72
CA GLY A 698 13.06 -11.71 0.51
C GLY A 698 14.36 -10.97 0.15
N HIS A 699 14.89 -10.14 1.06
CA HIS A 699 16.06 -9.29 0.80
C HIS A 699 17.40 -9.92 1.19
N SER A 700 17.42 -11.19 1.64
CA SER A 700 18.62 -11.86 2.20
C SER A 700 19.86 -11.84 1.30
N LEU A 701 19.69 -11.84 -0.03
CA LEU A 701 20.79 -11.81 -1.00
C LEU A 701 21.05 -10.41 -1.59
N ILE A 702 20.14 -9.46 -1.39
CA ILE A 702 20.16 -8.14 -2.03
C ILE A 702 20.65 -7.06 -1.06
N ALA A 703 20.33 -7.20 0.23
CA ALA A 703 20.66 -6.23 1.28
C ALA A 703 21.65 -6.81 2.32
N PRO A 704 22.91 -7.11 1.95
CA PRO A 704 23.89 -7.67 2.89
C PRO A 704 24.21 -6.74 4.07
N TRP A 705 24.07 -5.42 3.90
CA TRP A 705 24.22 -4.44 4.98
C TRP A 705 23.19 -4.61 6.09
N TRP A 706 22.03 -5.22 5.82
CA TRP A 706 21.02 -5.53 6.83
C TRP A 706 21.27 -6.90 7.49
N MET A 707 21.67 -7.90 6.70
CA MET A 707 21.90 -9.28 7.20
C MET A 707 23.16 -9.40 8.08
N LEU A 708 24.28 -8.85 7.61
CA LEU A 708 25.59 -9.12 8.20
C LEU A 708 25.75 -8.54 9.60
N PRO A 709 25.30 -7.30 9.91
CA PRO A 709 25.51 -6.73 11.23
C PRO A 709 24.92 -7.54 12.39
N PRO A 710 23.62 -7.96 12.40
CA PRO A 710 23.09 -8.75 13.51
C PRO A 710 23.76 -10.13 13.62
N GLY A 711 24.07 -10.78 12.49
CA GLY A 711 24.79 -12.07 12.49
C GLY A 711 26.20 -11.97 13.07
N LEU A 712 26.95 -10.94 12.70
CA LEU A 712 28.29 -10.67 13.26
C LEU A 712 28.21 -10.27 14.73
N ALA A 713 27.22 -9.48 15.13
CA ALA A 713 27.03 -9.08 16.52
C ALA A 713 26.77 -10.29 17.44
N ILE A 714 25.87 -11.20 17.04
CA ILE A 714 25.64 -12.48 17.76
C ILE A 714 26.94 -13.26 17.87
N THR A 715 27.67 -13.40 16.77
CA THR A 715 28.91 -14.20 16.70
C THR A 715 30.00 -13.62 17.60
N ILE A 716 30.26 -12.31 17.51
CA ILE A 716 31.31 -11.64 18.27
C ILE A 716 30.97 -11.63 19.75
N LEU A 717 29.72 -11.33 20.13
CA LEU A 717 29.30 -11.35 21.53
C LEU A 717 29.40 -12.76 22.14
N SER A 718 28.93 -13.78 21.42
CA SER A 718 29.03 -15.18 21.84
C SER A 718 30.48 -15.63 21.99
N LEU A 719 31.35 -15.22 21.05
CA LEU A 719 32.79 -15.45 21.14
C LEU A 719 33.40 -14.75 22.36
N GLY A 720 32.96 -13.53 22.69
CA GLY A 720 33.39 -12.81 23.88
C GLY A 720 33.14 -13.59 25.16
N PHE A 721 31.91 -14.11 25.33
CA PHE A 721 31.55 -14.96 26.47
C PHE A 721 32.29 -16.30 26.49
N TYR A 722 32.49 -16.93 25.33
CA TYR A 722 33.29 -18.15 25.21
C TYR A 722 34.76 -17.94 25.62
N LEU A 723 35.40 -16.87 25.12
CA LEU A 723 36.77 -16.51 25.45
C LEU A 723 36.93 -16.15 26.94
N LEU A 724 35.94 -15.47 27.51
CA LEU A 724 35.91 -15.18 28.95
C LEU A 724 35.87 -16.49 29.75
N GLY A 725 34.98 -17.42 29.40
CA GLY A 725 34.89 -18.73 30.05
C GLY A 725 36.18 -19.54 29.95
N ARG A 726 36.81 -19.56 28.78
CA ARG A 726 38.10 -20.22 28.56
C ARG A 726 39.23 -19.59 29.37
N GLY A 727 39.29 -18.26 29.44
CA GLY A 727 40.26 -17.54 30.26
C GLY A 727 40.08 -17.81 31.76
N MET A 728 38.82 -17.97 32.22
CA MET A 728 38.54 -18.42 33.59
C MET A 728 39.02 -19.85 33.83
N ASP A 729 38.83 -20.76 32.88
CA ASP A 729 39.30 -22.15 32.98
C ASP A 729 40.82 -22.25 33.12
N GLU A 730 41.57 -21.46 32.33
CA GLU A 730 43.03 -21.39 32.41
C GLU A 730 43.53 -20.99 33.81
N ILE A 731 42.82 -20.09 34.48
CA ILE A 731 43.18 -19.62 35.81
C ILE A 731 42.82 -20.66 36.88
N ILE A 732 41.65 -21.29 36.75
CA ILE A 732 41.16 -22.30 37.70
C ILE A 732 42.00 -23.59 37.59
N ASN A 733 42.47 -23.94 36.39
CA ASN A 733 43.25 -25.14 36.12
C ASN A 733 44.70 -24.83 35.71
N PRO A 734 45.65 -24.75 36.67
CA PRO A 734 47.04 -24.36 36.40
C PRO A 734 47.82 -25.32 35.49
N ARG A 735 47.28 -26.52 35.18
CA ARG A 735 47.88 -27.45 34.22
C ARG A 735 47.77 -26.97 32.77
N LEU A 736 46.81 -26.11 32.46
CA LEU A 736 46.62 -25.53 31.12
C LEU A 736 47.62 -24.41 30.80
N ARG A 737 48.28 -23.81 31.80
CA ARG A 737 49.24 -22.70 31.64
C ARG A 737 50.62 -23.14 31.09
N ARG A 738 50.87 -24.44 30.88
CA ARG A 738 52.18 -25.03 30.50
C ARG A 738 52.27 -25.54 29.06
N ARG A 739 51.26 -25.33 28.22
CA ARG A 739 51.29 -25.56 26.77
C ARG A 739 51.00 -24.26 26.06
#